data_AF-A0AA38MIW1-F1
#
_entry.id   AF-A0AA38MIW1-F1
#
_cell.length_a   1.000
_cell.length_b   1.000
_cell.length_c   1.000
_cell.angle_alpha   90.00
_cell.angle_beta   90.00
_cell.angle_gamma   90.00
#
_symmetry.space_group_name_H-M   'P 1'
#
loop_
_entity.id
_entity.type
_entity.pdbx_description
1 polymer ?
#
loop_
_entity_poly.entity_id
_entity_poly.type
_entity_poly.pdbx_seq_one_letter_code
_entity_poly.pdbx_strand_id
1 'polypeptide(L)'
;MIFCSQWTEFLAKKPVRGVNHPDDNVALAEARGTIGDYKLKSDVTYKANQEQRETTLKKYKELLWGRVKQYNIRYDFNVQVYNLRAEKQEIRAELDELKLQLEEIHNEIPVDQRKDAPAVRPSNETEFPENKFLITVEMKVEDATPVSKRSQMVIVVSPPADLDHHEKQVLSKKGTKFDGKDPGDLSLRDFEDLCGFSKNEKKDTPWESNLREKRLERKLFEQDDVIDMMMKKITYFDTKVQKLSSQRFQVDVDAKTMDVFMVTLHQELLILNEFEAKEDILQSKVNNKHTEVLDMKDIIEEINGQILELNGDNDRGQDRIKVIQTTFTQAVQDNKFYDFLRKVFRKKYKPPKIRKDDESSSSSSSSSTSTTSEDEDEGKSIDSRDFGFIKQDLNVCPKGCDQAIYDYTVKQRAQRHQIEIQIKEALKVIEVLKKDLEIQNKKVKLLEKDLQVCQDELEMHQREKQRKLNDVRCTVVLHLHQLQHLTPDNKASNIMDTLVFSAKCLTHLYKRVDELQVETEKLIKRHRNNIKHYTRMRSDCRYMTKRIKGLQEVITDHMKSKFGKIVDINEIEEAMLKRTFGKDDLHDLEEVLLKKIVHDLRLSMMDIKSMYINDLNFWSAEIVRVQKELTYALRYNTSQQELMTSLVKEKTELAQNLLSQGKKKQHLEGVADVVRRYGEENTKLEAVVEEQCRQMQELKEEIKLLKTKGMVLKAKEIRKEVVEEEETRMWEQLLGEEVEEEEQRKPFSTEIIIPTT
;
A
#
# COMPACT_ATOMS: atom_id res chain seq x y z
N MET A 1 29.80 0.46 45.45
CA MET A 1 29.98 0.00 44.06
C MET A 1 28.91 0.50 43.09
N ILE A 2 27.61 0.50 43.44
CA ILE A 2 26.50 0.93 42.55
C ILE A 2 26.65 2.37 42.03
N PHE A 3 27.09 3.31 42.87
CA PHE A 3 27.34 4.71 42.49
C PHE A 3 28.43 4.89 41.43
N CYS A 4 29.42 4.00 41.36
CA CYS A 4 30.55 4.12 40.42
C CYS A 4 30.14 3.67 39.00
N SER A 5 29.24 2.68 38.90
CA SER A 5 28.69 2.21 37.61
C SER A 5 27.79 3.26 36.96
N GLN A 6 26.89 3.88 37.73
CA GLN A 6 26.01 4.93 37.18
C GLN A 6 26.79 6.19 36.80
N TRP A 7 27.86 6.51 37.54
CA TRP A 7 28.71 7.65 37.24
C TRP A 7 29.58 7.44 36.00
N THR A 8 30.09 6.22 35.78
CA THR A 8 30.83 5.87 34.57
C THR A 8 29.92 5.89 33.34
N GLU A 9 28.69 5.40 33.46
CA GLU A 9 27.67 5.47 32.41
C GLU A 9 27.27 6.93 32.08
N PHE A 10 27.15 7.79 33.10
CA PHE A 10 26.89 9.22 32.91
C PHE A 10 28.07 9.94 32.24
N LEU A 11 29.31 9.62 32.63
CA LEU A 11 30.52 10.19 32.02
C LEU A 11 30.70 9.74 30.57
N ALA A 12 30.26 8.53 30.21
CA ALA A 12 30.27 8.03 28.84
C ALA A 12 29.32 8.82 27.91
N LYS A 13 28.28 9.47 28.44
CA LYS A 13 27.35 10.34 27.69
C LYS A 13 27.89 11.74 27.41
N LYS A 14 29.16 12.01 27.70
CA LYS A 14 29.75 13.33 27.40
C LYS A 14 29.83 13.56 25.88
N PRO A 15 29.33 14.69 25.37
CA PRO A 15 29.43 15.00 23.95
C PRO A 15 30.90 15.21 23.55
N VAL A 16 31.30 14.56 22.45
CA VAL A 16 32.63 14.71 21.86
C VAL A 16 32.70 16.02 21.09
N ARG A 17 33.77 16.81 21.29
CA ARG A 17 33.93 18.08 20.57
C ARG A 17 34.01 17.84 19.06
N GLY A 18 33.18 18.55 18.30
CA GLY A 18 33.19 18.55 16.83
C GLY A 18 32.36 17.44 16.17
N VAL A 19 31.73 16.55 16.95
CA VAL A 19 30.82 15.52 16.44
C VAL A 19 29.40 15.89 16.85
N ASN A 20 28.50 16.00 15.87
CA ASN A 20 27.07 16.20 16.15
C ASN A 20 26.50 14.99 16.90
N HIS A 21 25.49 15.22 17.73
CA HIS A 21 24.78 14.13 18.37
C HIS A 21 24.16 13.22 17.29
N PRO A 22 24.16 11.88 17.46
CA PRO A 22 23.58 10.96 16.48
C PRO A 22 22.13 11.33 16.13
N ASP A 23 21.31 11.69 17.13
CA ASP A 23 19.93 12.13 16.93
C ASP A 23 19.81 13.37 16.04
N ASP A 24 20.74 14.32 16.16
CA ASP A 24 20.74 15.52 15.31
C ASP A 24 21.08 15.16 13.86
N ASN A 25 21.99 14.21 13.64
CA ASN A 25 22.31 13.72 12.29
C ASN A 25 21.11 13.00 11.64
N VAL A 26 20.37 12.23 12.43
CA VAL A 26 19.12 11.58 11.97
C VAL A 26 18.08 12.63 11.62
N ALA A 27 17.85 13.62 12.50
CA ALA A 27 16.91 14.71 12.25
C ALA A 27 17.30 15.54 11.01
N LEU A 28 18.60 15.78 10.79
CA LEU A 28 19.09 16.45 9.59
C LEU A 28 18.89 15.62 8.32
N ALA A 29 19.07 14.30 8.39
CA ALA A 29 18.82 13.40 7.27
C ALA A 29 17.33 13.36 6.91
N GLU A 30 16.46 13.27 7.91
CA GLU A 30 15.00 13.33 7.75
C GLU A 30 14.56 14.67 7.15
N ALA A 31 15.08 15.78 7.67
CA ALA A 31 14.81 17.13 7.16
C ALA A 31 15.25 17.28 5.70
N ARG A 32 16.42 16.74 5.31
CA ARG A 32 16.87 16.72 3.92
C ARG A 32 15.95 15.90 3.01
N GLY A 33 15.34 14.84 3.52
CA GLY A 33 14.38 14.02 2.76
C GLY A 33 12.98 14.63 2.66
N THR A 34 12.58 15.44 3.65
CA THR A 34 11.22 16.00 3.78
C THR A 34 11.12 17.49 3.43
N ILE A 35 12.20 18.11 2.96
CA ILE A 35 12.21 19.53 2.60
C ILE A 35 11.21 19.87 1.49
N GLY A 36 10.75 18.87 0.73
CA GLY A 36 9.72 19.04 -0.31
C GLY A 36 10.22 19.82 -1.51
N ASP A 37 11.53 19.74 -1.81
CA ASP A 37 12.12 20.31 -3.01
C ASP A 37 11.76 19.46 -4.24
N TYR A 38 11.18 20.09 -5.26
CA TYR A 38 10.94 19.41 -6.53
C TYR A 38 12.21 19.43 -7.38
N LYS A 39 12.97 18.33 -7.35
CA LYS A 39 14.20 18.19 -8.15
C LYS A 39 13.85 17.93 -9.60
N LEU A 40 14.29 18.83 -10.49
CA LEU A 40 14.12 18.67 -11.92
C LEU A 40 14.96 17.49 -12.43
N LYS A 41 14.39 16.68 -13.33
CA LYS A 41 15.08 15.54 -13.98
C LYS A 41 16.28 15.97 -14.83
N SER A 42 16.43 17.27 -15.12
CA SER A 42 17.55 17.87 -15.86
C SER A 42 18.70 18.34 -14.96
N ASP A 43 18.52 18.38 -13.63
CA ASP A 43 19.56 18.83 -12.71
C ASP A 43 20.72 17.81 -12.64
N VAL A 44 21.96 18.30 -12.60
CA VAL A 44 23.19 17.49 -12.50
C VAL A 44 23.23 16.68 -11.19
N THR A 45 22.60 17.21 -10.14
CA THR A 45 22.52 16.58 -8.82
C THR A 45 21.34 15.63 -8.66
N TYR A 46 20.50 15.46 -9.69
CA TYR A 46 19.34 14.58 -9.65
C TYR A 46 19.77 13.12 -9.46
N LYS A 47 19.22 12.48 -8.43
CA LYS A 47 19.33 11.04 -8.18
C LYS A 47 17.92 10.49 -8.07
N ALA A 48 17.55 9.58 -8.97
CA ALA A 48 16.24 8.95 -8.93
C ALA A 48 16.13 8.01 -7.73
N ASN A 49 15.14 8.26 -6.87
CA ASN A 49 14.77 7.34 -5.78
C ASN A 49 14.41 5.97 -6.35
N GLN A 50 14.72 4.88 -5.65
CA GLN A 50 14.50 3.51 -6.14
C GLN A 50 13.06 3.28 -6.65
N GLU A 51 12.06 3.84 -5.97
CA GLU A 51 10.64 3.73 -6.38
C GLU A 51 10.31 4.50 -7.66
N GLN A 52 10.93 5.66 -7.84
CA GLN A 52 10.77 6.55 -9.00
C GLN A 52 11.58 6.10 -10.21
N ARG A 53 12.45 5.08 -10.06
CA ARG A 53 13.18 4.52 -11.19
C ARG A 53 12.22 3.83 -12.15
N GLU A 54 12.29 4.27 -13.40
CA GLU A 54 11.60 3.69 -14.53
C GLU A 54 12.35 2.41 -14.94
N THR A 55 11.67 1.27 -14.81
CA THR A 55 12.18 -0.02 -15.27
C THR A 55 11.49 -0.42 -16.56
N THR A 56 12.16 -1.24 -17.35
CA THR A 56 11.63 -1.83 -18.60
C THR A 56 10.27 -2.49 -18.37
N LEU A 57 10.13 -3.29 -17.30
CA LEU A 57 8.88 -3.95 -16.94
C LEU A 57 7.75 -2.97 -16.60
N LYS A 58 8.03 -1.90 -15.83
CA LYS A 58 7.02 -0.86 -15.53
C LYS A 58 6.56 -0.18 -16.81
N LYS A 59 7.50 0.20 -17.67
CA LYS A 59 7.22 0.87 -18.94
C LYS A 59 6.47 -0.02 -19.93
N TYR A 60 6.85 -1.29 -20.00
CA TYR A 60 6.16 -2.29 -20.82
C TYR A 60 4.71 -2.50 -20.34
N LYS A 61 4.49 -2.56 -19.02
CA LYS A 61 3.15 -2.60 -18.45
C LYS A 61 2.34 -1.37 -18.86
N GLU A 62 2.89 -0.16 -18.71
CA GLU A 62 2.23 1.09 -19.17
C GLU A 62 1.85 1.04 -20.66
N LEU A 63 2.73 0.50 -21.51
CA LEU A 63 2.46 0.30 -22.93
C LEU A 63 1.27 -0.65 -23.16
N LEU A 64 1.17 -1.75 -22.42
CA LEU A 64 0.01 -2.65 -22.51
C LEU A 64 -1.30 -1.95 -22.09
N TRP A 65 -1.28 -1.19 -20.99
CA TRP A 65 -2.45 -0.41 -20.57
C TRP A 65 -2.83 0.65 -21.61
N GLY A 66 -1.84 1.32 -22.20
CA GLY A 66 -2.06 2.27 -23.30
C GLY A 66 -2.72 1.61 -24.50
N ARG A 67 -2.28 0.39 -24.88
CA ARG A 67 -2.87 -0.37 -25.99
C ARG A 67 -4.30 -0.81 -25.73
N VAL A 68 -4.61 -1.26 -24.51
CA VAL A 68 -5.99 -1.58 -24.10
C VAL A 68 -6.86 -0.32 -24.17
N LYS A 69 -6.36 0.81 -23.66
CA LYS A 69 -7.09 2.08 -23.71
C LYS A 69 -7.34 2.56 -25.14
N GLN A 70 -6.33 2.46 -26.01
CA GLN A 70 -6.44 2.78 -27.44
C GLN A 70 -7.53 1.93 -28.13
N TYR A 71 -7.57 0.63 -27.81
CA TYR A 71 -8.61 -0.28 -28.31
C TYR A 71 -10.00 0.13 -27.80
N ASN A 72 -10.15 0.32 -26.49
CA ASN A 72 -11.43 0.65 -25.87
C ASN A 72 -12.02 1.96 -26.42
N ILE A 73 -11.22 3.01 -26.58
CA ILE A 73 -11.68 4.30 -27.15
C ILE A 73 -12.37 4.10 -28.52
N ARG A 74 -11.79 3.25 -29.39
CA ARG A 74 -12.34 2.97 -30.72
C ARG A 74 -13.49 1.98 -30.65
N TYR A 75 -13.35 0.94 -29.84
CA TYR A 75 -14.34 -0.10 -29.68
C TYR A 75 -15.65 0.44 -29.10
N ASP A 76 -15.59 1.22 -28.02
CA ASP A 76 -16.75 1.79 -27.34
C ASP A 76 -17.54 2.71 -28.28
N PHE A 77 -16.86 3.46 -29.15
CA PHE A 77 -17.52 4.26 -30.18
C PHE A 77 -18.15 3.39 -31.27
N ASN A 78 -17.43 2.36 -31.76
CA ASN A 78 -17.97 1.44 -32.76
C ASN A 78 -19.22 0.71 -32.25
N VAL A 79 -19.25 0.30 -30.98
CA VAL A 79 -20.43 -0.31 -30.34
C VAL A 79 -21.62 0.64 -30.37
N GLN A 80 -21.42 1.93 -30.07
CA GLN A 80 -22.50 2.92 -30.16
C GLN A 80 -23.03 3.08 -31.60
N VAL A 81 -22.14 3.03 -32.59
CA VAL A 81 -22.52 3.06 -34.01
C VAL A 81 -23.33 1.81 -34.40
N TYR A 82 -22.93 0.62 -33.93
CA TYR A 82 -23.68 -0.61 -34.17
C TYR A 82 -25.06 -0.60 -33.52
N ASN A 83 -25.17 -0.09 -32.29
CA ASN A 83 -26.45 0.07 -31.60
C ASN A 83 -27.37 1.03 -32.36
N LEU A 84 -26.84 2.16 -32.84
CA LEU A 84 -27.61 3.11 -33.63
C LEU A 84 -28.04 2.53 -34.98
N ARG A 85 -27.23 1.64 -35.58
CA ARG A 85 -27.61 0.90 -36.79
C ARG A 85 -28.76 -0.08 -36.53
N ALA A 86 -28.74 -0.80 -35.40
CA ALA A 86 -29.85 -1.68 -35.01
C ALA A 86 -31.13 -0.87 -34.76
N GLU A 87 -31.01 0.24 -34.03
CA GLU A 87 -32.12 1.16 -33.78
C GLU A 87 -32.70 1.74 -35.09
N LYS A 88 -31.85 2.01 -36.10
CA LYS A 88 -32.32 2.43 -37.43
C LYS A 88 -33.23 1.38 -38.08
N GLN A 89 -32.91 0.09 -37.94
CA GLN A 89 -33.73 -0.99 -38.50
C GLN A 89 -35.07 -1.09 -37.79
N GLU A 90 -35.08 -0.95 -36.46
CA GLU A 90 -36.29 -0.95 -35.65
C GLU A 90 -37.20 0.24 -36.00
N ILE A 91 -36.66 1.47 -36.00
CA ILE A 91 -37.41 2.68 -36.39
C ILE A 91 -37.93 2.56 -37.82
N ARG A 92 -37.18 1.95 -38.72
CA ARG A 92 -37.64 1.72 -40.09
C ARG A 92 -38.84 0.77 -40.14
N ALA A 93 -38.80 -0.35 -39.41
CA ALA A 93 -39.92 -1.28 -39.35
C ALA A 93 -41.18 -0.58 -38.80
N GLU A 94 -41.03 0.21 -37.75
CA GLU A 94 -42.13 1.02 -37.20
C GLU A 94 -42.63 2.06 -38.21
N LEU A 95 -41.75 2.73 -38.97
CA LEU A 95 -42.16 3.69 -40.00
C LEU A 95 -42.88 3.02 -41.17
N ASP A 96 -42.48 1.79 -41.53
CA ASP A 96 -43.15 0.99 -42.56
C ASP A 96 -44.56 0.57 -42.07
N GLU A 97 -44.74 0.22 -40.80
CA GLU A 97 -46.05 -0.02 -40.18
C GLU A 97 -46.94 1.23 -40.15
N LEU A 98 -46.39 2.38 -39.75
CA LEU A 98 -47.11 3.66 -39.77
C LEU A 98 -47.50 4.09 -41.19
N LYS A 99 -46.67 3.75 -42.18
CA LYS A 99 -46.99 4.00 -43.58
C LYS A 99 -48.18 3.14 -44.04
N LEU A 100 -48.24 1.86 -43.64
CA LEU A 100 -49.41 1.01 -43.91
C LEU A 100 -50.68 1.57 -43.26
N GLN A 101 -50.60 2.03 -42.00
CA GLN A 101 -51.71 2.71 -41.33
C GLN A 101 -52.16 3.98 -42.07
N LEU A 102 -51.20 4.77 -42.58
CA LEU A 102 -51.50 5.96 -43.36
C LEU A 102 -52.15 5.62 -44.71
N GLU A 103 -51.74 4.53 -45.37
CA GLU A 103 -52.37 4.02 -46.59
C GLU A 103 -53.82 3.57 -46.34
N GLU A 104 -54.10 2.94 -45.20
CA GLU A 104 -55.46 2.61 -44.76
C GLU A 104 -56.33 3.87 -44.57
N ILE A 105 -55.80 4.90 -43.91
CA ILE A 105 -56.48 6.19 -43.73
C ILE A 105 -56.69 6.89 -45.09
N HIS A 106 -55.70 6.84 -45.99
CA HIS A 106 -55.79 7.44 -47.33
C HIS A 106 -56.91 6.80 -48.15
N ASN A 107 -57.18 5.50 -48.00
CA ASN A 107 -58.29 4.85 -48.69
C ASN A 107 -59.67 5.45 -48.34
N GLU A 108 -59.81 6.07 -47.16
CA GLU A 108 -61.05 6.74 -46.71
C GLU A 108 -61.12 8.23 -47.07
N ILE A 109 -59.98 8.88 -47.36
CA ILE A 109 -59.88 10.33 -47.62
C ILE A 109 -59.88 10.63 -49.14
N PRO A 110 -60.59 11.68 -49.60
CA PRO A 110 -60.50 12.17 -50.98
C PRO A 110 -59.07 12.52 -51.41
N VAL A 111 -58.70 12.20 -52.65
CA VAL A 111 -57.32 12.37 -53.17
C VAL A 111 -56.79 13.80 -53.00
N ASP A 112 -57.66 14.81 -53.13
CA ASP A 112 -57.29 16.24 -53.05
C ASP A 112 -56.86 16.70 -51.65
N GLN A 113 -57.17 15.94 -50.59
CA GLN A 113 -56.89 16.30 -49.20
C GLN A 113 -55.80 15.43 -48.56
N ARG A 114 -55.21 14.49 -49.30
CA ARG A 114 -54.15 13.61 -48.80
C ARG A 114 -52.82 14.37 -48.73
N LYS A 115 -52.14 14.26 -47.59
CA LYS A 115 -50.73 14.63 -47.39
C LYS A 115 -49.83 13.39 -47.54
N ASP A 116 -48.69 13.58 -48.20
CA ASP A 116 -47.70 12.54 -48.43
C ASP A 116 -46.93 12.16 -47.15
N ALA A 117 -46.55 10.90 -47.05
CA ALA A 117 -45.70 10.41 -45.96
C ALA A 117 -44.28 11.02 -46.06
N PRO A 118 -43.58 11.18 -44.92
CA PRO A 118 -42.16 11.52 -44.91
C PRO A 118 -41.32 10.49 -45.69
N ALA A 119 -40.33 10.95 -46.46
CA ALA A 119 -39.50 10.05 -47.26
C ALA A 119 -38.56 9.18 -46.40
N VAL A 120 -38.84 7.88 -46.31
CA VAL A 120 -37.98 6.89 -45.65
C VAL A 120 -36.91 6.40 -46.62
N ARG A 121 -35.63 6.59 -46.29
CA ARG A 121 -34.52 6.17 -47.17
C ARG A 121 -34.35 4.64 -47.17
N PRO A 122 -34.06 4.00 -48.32
CA PRO A 122 -33.78 2.56 -48.38
C PRO A 122 -32.51 2.18 -47.62
N SER A 123 -32.43 0.92 -47.19
CA SER A 123 -31.25 0.38 -46.51
C SER A 123 -30.18 0.14 -47.56
N ASN A 124 -28.98 0.65 -47.34
CA ASN A 124 -27.84 0.43 -48.23
C ASN A 124 -27.03 -0.78 -47.75
N GLU A 125 -26.65 -1.66 -48.68
CA GLU A 125 -25.81 -2.83 -48.40
C GLU A 125 -24.45 -2.46 -47.79
N THR A 126 -23.97 -1.24 -48.01
CA THR A 126 -22.74 -0.71 -47.41
C THR A 126 -22.82 -0.55 -45.89
N GLU A 127 -24.03 -0.48 -45.32
CA GLU A 127 -24.26 -0.37 -43.86
C GLU A 127 -24.06 -1.70 -43.12
N PHE A 128 -24.05 -2.82 -43.86
CA PHE A 128 -23.92 -4.18 -43.34
C PHE A 128 -22.77 -4.92 -44.04
N PRO A 129 -21.52 -4.50 -43.84
CA PRO A 129 -20.35 -5.17 -44.42
C PRO A 129 -20.25 -6.64 -44.01
N GLU A 130 -20.79 -7.03 -42.86
CA GLU A 130 -20.86 -8.42 -42.38
C GLU A 130 -21.66 -9.34 -43.31
N ASN A 131 -22.63 -8.80 -44.07
CA ASN A 131 -23.43 -9.60 -45.00
C ASN A 131 -22.58 -10.18 -46.13
N LYS A 132 -21.41 -9.60 -46.41
CA LYS A 132 -20.45 -10.14 -47.37
C LYS A 132 -19.74 -11.42 -46.90
N PHE A 133 -19.83 -11.73 -45.60
CA PHE A 133 -19.27 -12.92 -44.99
C PHE A 133 -20.35 -13.97 -44.68
N LEU A 134 -21.63 -13.71 -45.02
CA LEU A 134 -22.67 -14.72 -44.98
C LEU A 134 -22.44 -15.71 -46.12
N ILE A 135 -22.18 -16.97 -45.76
CA ILE A 135 -22.02 -18.05 -46.73
C ILE A 135 -23.40 -18.42 -47.24
N THR A 136 -23.73 -17.99 -48.47
CA THR A 136 -24.92 -18.47 -49.17
C THR A 136 -24.66 -19.91 -49.62
N VAL A 137 -25.20 -20.89 -48.90
CA VAL A 137 -25.23 -22.28 -49.35
C VAL A 137 -26.29 -22.39 -50.45
N GLU A 138 -25.89 -22.19 -51.69
CA GLU A 138 -26.74 -22.51 -52.84
C GLU A 138 -26.86 -24.03 -52.97
N MET A 139 -27.93 -24.59 -52.40
CA MET A 139 -28.36 -25.93 -52.75
C MET A 139 -28.88 -25.89 -54.19
N LYS A 140 -28.07 -26.35 -55.15
CA LYS A 140 -28.56 -26.67 -56.49
C LYS A 140 -29.53 -27.84 -56.39
N VAL A 141 -30.82 -27.52 -56.38
CA VAL A 141 -31.87 -28.51 -56.61
C VAL A 141 -31.89 -28.78 -58.11
N GLU A 142 -31.15 -29.81 -58.54
CA GLU A 142 -31.30 -30.38 -59.88
C GLU A 142 -32.60 -31.22 -59.92
N ASP A 143 -33.42 -30.92 -60.92
CA ASP A 143 -34.53 -31.70 -61.46
C ASP A 143 -35.63 -32.16 -60.50
N ALA A 144 -36.56 -31.25 -60.22
CA ALA A 144 -37.96 -31.62 -59.95
C ALA A 144 -38.84 -31.14 -61.12
N THR A 145 -39.32 -32.12 -61.88
CA THR A 145 -40.33 -32.02 -62.96
C THR A 145 -41.57 -31.19 -62.58
N PRO A 146 -42.25 -30.53 -63.55
CA PRO A 146 -43.38 -29.64 -63.26
C PRO A 146 -44.63 -30.45 -62.92
N VAL A 147 -44.84 -30.70 -61.62
CA VAL A 147 -46.10 -31.26 -61.13
C VAL A 147 -47.13 -30.14 -61.03
N SER A 148 -48.03 -30.16 -62.00
CA SER A 148 -49.47 -29.87 -61.92
C SER A 148 -49.90 -28.76 -60.96
N LYS A 149 -50.42 -27.67 -61.57
CA LYS A 149 -51.29 -26.64 -60.99
C LYS A 149 -52.13 -27.18 -59.83
N ARG A 150 -51.64 -27.01 -58.61
CA ARG A 150 -52.46 -27.10 -57.41
C ARG A 150 -52.89 -25.67 -57.13
N SER A 151 -54.12 -25.36 -57.54
CA SER A 151 -54.84 -24.16 -57.13
C SER A 151 -54.64 -23.96 -55.64
N GLN A 152 -53.87 -22.94 -55.27
CA GLN A 152 -53.88 -22.40 -53.92
C GLN A 152 -55.33 -21.99 -53.65
N MET A 153 -56.00 -22.71 -52.74
CA MET A 153 -57.17 -22.15 -52.08
C MET A 153 -56.67 -20.90 -51.36
N VAL A 154 -57.10 -19.75 -51.86
CA VAL A 154 -57.07 -18.50 -51.13
C VAL A 154 -57.89 -18.74 -49.88
N ILE A 155 -57.23 -18.90 -48.73
CA ILE A 155 -57.90 -18.71 -47.45
C ILE A 155 -58.20 -17.22 -47.40
N VAL A 156 -59.43 -16.86 -47.78
CA VAL A 156 -60.00 -15.57 -47.47
C VAL A 156 -60.17 -15.57 -45.95
N VAL A 157 -59.16 -15.08 -45.24
CA VAL A 157 -59.35 -14.62 -43.86
C VAL A 157 -60.33 -13.45 -43.98
N SER A 158 -61.60 -13.67 -43.64
CA SER A 158 -62.54 -12.57 -43.47
C SER A 158 -61.93 -11.60 -42.46
N PRO A 159 -61.82 -10.31 -42.78
CA PRO A 159 -61.31 -9.31 -41.84
C PRO A 159 -62.15 -9.35 -40.55
N PRO A 160 -61.59 -9.00 -39.38
CA PRO A 160 -62.38 -8.79 -38.18
C PRO A 160 -63.53 -7.84 -38.51
N ALA A 161 -64.73 -8.14 -37.99
CA ALA A 161 -65.94 -7.39 -38.30
C ALA A 161 -65.69 -5.88 -38.13
N ASP A 162 -65.60 -5.21 -39.28
CA ASP A 162 -65.35 -3.78 -39.41
C ASP A 162 -66.56 -3.06 -38.80
N LEU A 163 -66.50 -2.73 -37.50
CA LEU A 163 -67.55 -2.02 -36.76
C LEU A 163 -67.93 -0.68 -37.45
N ASP A 164 -67.04 -0.19 -38.32
CA ASP A 164 -67.15 1.02 -39.12
C ASP A 164 -67.76 0.82 -40.51
N HIS A 165 -68.15 -0.40 -40.91
CA HIS A 165 -68.64 -0.68 -42.26
C HIS A 165 -69.84 0.21 -42.67
N HIS A 166 -70.70 0.53 -41.71
CA HIS A 166 -71.85 1.41 -41.90
C HIS A 166 -71.42 2.87 -42.12
N GLU A 167 -70.40 3.36 -41.43
CA GLU A 167 -69.89 4.73 -41.61
C GLU A 167 -69.05 4.87 -42.91
N LYS A 168 -68.33 3.82 -43.32
CA LYS A 168 -67.60 3.76 -44.61
C LYS A 168 -68.54 3.82 -45.82
N GLN A 169 -69.71 3.17 -45.74
CA GLN A 169 -70.74 3.24 -46.79
C GLN A 169 -71.30 4.65 -46.98
N VAL A 170 -71.36 5.45 -45.92
CA VAL A 170 -71.84 6.84 -45.97
C VAL A 170 -70.83 7.73 -46.73
N LEU A 171 -69.53 7.45 -46.70
CA LEU A 171 -68.51 8.22 -47.42
C LEU A 171 -68.38 7.86 -48.93
N SER A 172 -68.77 6.65 -49.34
CA SER A 172 -68.59 6.19 -50.73
C SER A 172 -69.52 6.88 -51.76
N LYS A 173 -70.59 7.52 -51.30
CA LYS A 173 -71.54 8.21 -52.18
C LYS A 173 -71.03 9.62 -52.51
N LYS A 174 -70.72 9.89 -53.79
CA LYS A 174 -70.63 11.25 -54.36
C LYS A 174 -72.03 11.89 -54.35
N GLY A 175 -72.49 12.31 -53.17
CA GLY A 175 -73.66 13.17 -53.02
C GLY A 175 -73.28 14.62 -53.34
N THR A 176 -74.05 15.28 -54.18
CA THR A 176 -73.99 16.74 -54.34
C THR A 176 -74.38 17.40 -53.02
N LYS A 177 -73.56 18.36 -52.55
CA LYS A 177 -73.80 19.15 -51.32
C LYS A 177 -75.26 19.61 -51.23
N PHE A 178 -75.88 19.40 -50.08
CA PHE A 178 -77.17 20.00 -49.75
C PHE A 178 -76.96 21.51 -49.49
N ASP A 179 -77.46 22.36 -50.38
CA ASP A 179 -77.33 23.82 -50.33
C ASP A 179 -78.36 24.47 -49.37
N GLY A 180 -78.47 23.90 -48.17
CA GLY A 180 -79.35 24.41 -47.12
C GLY A 180 -78.56 25.20 -46.09
N LYS A 181 -78.73 26.52 -46.07
CA LYS A 181 -78.26 27.37 -44.98
C LYS A 181 -78.92 26.92 -43.67
N ASP A 182 -78.06 26.70 -42.66
CA ASP A 182 -78.34 26.55 -41.23
C ASP A 182 -79.07 25.26 -40.75
N PRO A 183 -78.48 24.50 -39.81
CA PRO A 183 -79.09 23.29 -39.23
C PRO A 183 -80.22 23.57 -38.21
N GLY A 184 -80.56 24.84 -37.99
CA GLY A 184 -81.55 25.27 -36.99
C GLY A 184 -83.03 25.12 -37.40
N ASP A 185 -83.33 24.84 -38.66
CA ASP A 185 -84.69 24.97 -39.21
C ASP A 185 -85.39 23.62 -39.54
N LEU A 186 -84.84 22.51 -39.04
CA LEU A 186 -85.39 21.16 -39.26
C LEU A 186 -86.71 20.89 -38.52
N SER A 187 -87.09 21.72 -37.54
CA SER A 187 -88.32 21.55 -36.75
C SER A 187 -89.57 22.16 -37.40
N LEU A 188 -89.43 22.87 -38.52
CA LEU A 188 -90.53 23.60 -39.19
C LEU A 188 -90.88 23.08 -40.59
N ARG A 189 -90.36 21.91 -41.00
CA ARG A 189 -90.68 21.30 -42.30
C ARG A 189 -91.76 20.23 -42.19
N ASP A 190 -92.69 20.24 -43.15
CA ASP A 190 -93.79 19.29 -43.24
C ASP A 190 -93.28 17.83 -43.35
N PHE A 191 -94.00 16.90 -42.69
CA PHE A 191 -93.65 15.47 -42.62
C PHE A 191 -93.45 14.82 -44.01
N GLU A 192 -94.10 15.38 -45.04
CA GLU A 192 -94.06 14.89 -46.42
C GLU A 192 -92.72 15.20 -47.13
N ASP A 193 -92.07 16.32 -46.78
CA ASP A 193 -90.73 16.68 -47.29
C ASP A 193 -89.65 15.78 -46.69
N LEU A 194 -89.76 15.42 -45.40
CA LEU A 194 -88.85 14.48 -44.72
C LEU A 194 -88.92 13.07 -45.32
N CYS A 195 -90.12 12.60 -45.69
CA CYS A 195 -90.29 11.34 -46.42
C CYS A 195 -89.77 11.41 -47.87
N GLY A 196 -89.73 12.59 -48.49
CA GLY A 196 -89.17 12.81 -49.83
C GLY A 196 -87.65 12.61 -49.90
N PHE A 197 -86.92 12.96 -48.83
CA PHE A 197 -85.48 12.70 -48.72
C PHE A 197 -85.16 11.20 -48.61
N SER A 198 -86.01 10.41 -47.95
CA SER A 198 -85.87 8.95 -47.86
C SER A 198 -86.05 8.23 -49.20
N LYS A 199 -86.80 8.81 -50.15
CA LYS A 199 -87.08 8.22 -51.48
C LYS A 199 -86.01 8.56 -52.53
N ASN A 200 -85.13 9.54 -52.27
CA ASN A 200 -84.07 9.94 -53.19
C ASN A 200 -82.72 9.43 -52.70
N GLU A 201 -82.30 8.24 -53.17
CA GLU A 201 -81.00 7.63 -52.84
C GLU A 201 -79.75 8.48 -53.21
N LYS A 202 -79.94 9.61 -53.91
CA LYS A 202 -78.89 10.48 -54.45
C LYS A 202 -78.66 11.79 -53.68
N LYS A 203 -79.50 12.15 -52.70
CA LYS A 203 -79.32 13.38 -51.89
C LYS A 203 -79.15 13.01 -50.43
N ASP A 204 -78.01 13.43 -49.87
CA ASP A 204 -77.67 13.17 -48.48
C ASP A 204 -78.58 13.95 -47.53
N THR A 205 -78.96 13.34 -46.40
CA THR A 205 -79.66 14.07 -45.34
C THR A 205 -78.68 15.03 -44.62
N PRO A 206 -79.15 16.14 -44.02
CA PRO A 206 -78.27 17.06 -43.28
C PRO A 206 -77.44 16.37 -42.18
N TRP A 207 -78.02 15.36 -41.52
CA TRP A 207 -77.33 14.54 -40.52
C TRP A 207 -76.26 13.63 -41.13
N GLU A 208 -76.51 13.02 -42.28
CA GLU A 208 -75.49 12.25 -43.00
C GLU A 208 -74.36 13.12 -43.55
N SER A 209 -74.65 14.37 -43.94
CA SER A 209 -73.63 15.33 -44.36
C SER A 209 -72.75 15.75 -43.18
N ASN A 210 -73.34 16.04 -42.01
CA ASN A 210 -72.58 16.37 -40.80
C ASN A 210 -71.74 15.19 -40.29
N LEU A 211 -72.26 13.96 -40.38
CA LEU A 211 -71.52 12.75 -40.00
C LEU A 211 -70.32 12.50 -40.92
N ARG A 212 -70.46 12.73 -42.24
CA ARG A 212 -69.35 12.67 -43.20
C ARG A 212 -68.28 13.71 -42.91
N GLU A 213 -68.69 14.95 -42.66
CA GLU A 213 -67.77 16.05 -42.35
C GLU A 213 -66.97 15.74 -41.07
N LYS A 214 -67.64 15.32 -39.99
CA LYS A 214 -66.96 14.95 -38.74
C LYS A 214 -66.04 13.74 -38.88
N ARG A 215 -66.42 12.73 -39.67
CA ARG A 215 -65.55 11.56 -39.93
C ARG A 215 -64.35 11.95 -40.78
N LEU A 216 -64.55 12.80 -41.79
CA LEU A 216 -63.46 13.36 -42.61
C LEU A 216 -62.48 14.18 -41.75
N GLU A 217 -62.98 15.07 -40.90
CA GLU A 217 -62.16 15.84 -39.95
C GLU A 217 -61.35 14.92 -39.03
N ARG A 218 -61.97 13.85 -38.50
CA ARG A 218 -61.28 12.86 -37.68
C ARG A 218 -60.18 12.15 -38.46
N LYS A 219 -60.44 11.73 -39.69
CA LYS A 219 -59.45 11.04 -40.54
C LYS A 219 -58.31 11.96 -40.98
N LEU A 220 -58.59 13.24 -41.23
CA LEU A 220 -57.55 14.25 -41.48
C LEU A 220 -56.68 14.49 -40.23
N PHE A 221 -57.28 14.52 -39.05
CA PHE A 221 -56.53 14.61 -37.79
C PHE A 221 -55.69 13.35 -37.54
N GLU A 222 -56.25 12.16 -37.74
CA GLU A 222 -55.50 10.89 -37.64
C GLU A 222 -54.35 10.83 -38.65
N GLN A 223 -54.54 11.30 -39.88
CA GLN A 223 -53.48 11.45 -40.87
C GLN A 223 -52.36 12.37 -40.36
N ASP A 224 -52.72 13.54 -39.84
CA ASP A 224 -51.74 14.51 -39.35
C ASP A 224 -50.97 13.98 -38.14
N ASP A 225 -51.63 13.28 -37.22
CA ASP A 225 -51.00 12.65 -36.05
C ASP A 225 -50.02 11.53 -36.45
N VAL A 226 -50.39 10.69 -37.42
CA VAL A 226 -49.49 9.64 -37.95
C VAL A 226 -48.27 10.27 -38.64
N ILE A 227 -48.46 11.30 -39.47
CA ILE A 227 -47.36 12.01 -40.14
C ILE A 227 -46.45 12.70 -39.10
N ASP A 228 -47.02 13.36 -38.09
CA ASP A 228 -46.27 13.99 -37.02
C ASP A 228 -45.48 12.96 -36.19
N MET A 229 -46.07 11.77 -35.93
CA MET A 229 -45.39 10.69 -35.25
C MET A 229 -44.21 10.14 -36.07
N MET A 230 -44.39 9.95 -37.38
CA MET A 230 -43.30 9.56 -38.29
C MET A 230 -42.18 10.61 -38.28
N MET A 231 -42.51 11.90 -38.38
CA MET A 231 -41.54 12.99 -38.33
C MET A 231 -40.80 13.07 -36.99
N LYS A 232 -41.49 12.85 -35.87
CA LYS A 232 -40.87 12.78 -34.52
C LYS A 232 -39.86 11.64 -34.43
N LYS A 233 -40.17 10.45 -34.96
CA LYS A 233 -39.22 9.30 -34.99
C LYS A 233 -38.01 9.59 -35.87
N ILE A 234 -38.19 10.20 -37.04
CA ILE A 234 -37.08 10.58 -37.94
C ILE A 234 -36.18 11.63 -37.28
N THR A 235 -36.76 12.71 -36.76
CA THR A 235 -36.01 13.78 -36.07
C THR A 235 -35.29 13.26 -34.83
N TYR A 236 -35.91 12.37 -34.06
CA TYR A 236 -35.25 11.70 -32.93
C TYR A 236 -33.99 10.95 -33.37
N PHE A 237 -34.08 10.15 -34.42
CA PHE A 237 -32.92 9.42 -34.97
C PHE A 237 -31.84 10.38 -35.51
N ASP A 238 -32.23 11.39 -36.29
CA ASP A 238 -31.30 12.37 -36.85
C ASP A 238 -30.53 13.14 -35.75
N THR A 239 -31.20 13.51 -34.65
CA THR A 239 -30.51 14.14 -33.50
C THR A 239 -29.50 13.20 -32.84
N LYS A 240 -29.79 11.89 -32.76
CA LYS A 240 -28.81 10.90 -32.26
C LYS A 240 -27.62 10.75 -33.19
N VAL A 241 -27.85 10.71 -34.51
CA VAL A 241 -26.77 10.68 -35.51
C VAL A 241 -25.89 11.93 -35.40
N GLN A 242 -26.49 13.11 -35.24
CA GLN A 242 -25.74 14.35 -35.08
C GLN A 242 -24.89 14.35 -33.80
N LYS A 243 -25.42 13.82 -32.69
CA LYS A 243 -24.67 13.65 -31.44
C LYS A 243 -23.47 12.73 -31.63
N LEU A 244 -23.64 11.55 -32.24
CA LEU A 244 -22.54 10.62 -32.52
C LEU A 244 -21.52 11.21 -33.50
N SER A 245 -21.97 11.97 -34.51
CA SER A 245 -21.08 12.65 -35.46
C SER A 245 -20.16 13.66 -34.75
N SER A 246 -20.72 14.45 -33.83
CA SER A 246 -19.94 15.36 -32.99
C SER A 246 -18.96 14.60 -32.08
N GLN A 247 -19.40 13.50 -31.46
CA GLN A 247 -18.54 12.66 -30.63
C GLN A 247 -17.42 11.98 -31.42
N ARG A 248 -17.64 11.61 -32.68
CA ARG A 248 -16.63 11.01 -33.56
C ARG A 248 -15.37 11.84 -33.64
N PHE A 249 -15.51 13.17 -33.75
CA PHE A 249 -14.36 14.07 -33.81
C PHE A 249 -13.55 14.04 -32.51
N GLN A 250 -14.22 14.05 -31.36
CA GLN A 250 -13.56 13.95 -30.06
C GLN A 250 -12.83 12.61 -29.91
N VAL A 251 -13.50 11.50 -30.25
CA VAL A 251 -12.93 10.15 -30.20
C VAL A 251 -11.73 10.02 -31.13
N ASP A 252 -11.77 10.60 -32.32
CA ASP A 252 -10.62 10.58 -33.25
C ASP A 252 -9.44 11.38 -32.71
N VAL A 253 -9.68 12.57 -32.14
CA VAL A 253 -8.63 13.36 -31.47
C VAL A 253 -8.03 12.59 -30.30
N ASP A 254 -8.86 11.98 -29.46
CA ASP A 254 -8.41 11.19 -28.31
C ASP A 254 -7.64 9.94 -28.75
N ALA A 255 -8.10 9.26 -29.80
CA ALA A 255 -7.42 8.10 -30.39
C ALA A 255 -6.06 8.51 -30.98
N LYS A 256 -5.97 9.62 -31.72
CA LYS A 256 -4.69 10.10 -32.26
C LYS A 256 -3.74 10.59 -31.17
N THR A 257 -4.26 11.25 -30.14
CA THR A 257 -3.47 11.64 -28.97
C THR A 257 -2.90 10.41 -28.26
N MET A 258 -3.71 9.36 -28.12
CA MET A 258 -3.27 8.07 -27.58
C MET A 258 -2.24 7.40 -28.49
N ASP A 259 -2.41 7.43 -29.82
CA ASP A 259 -1.43 6.88 -30.78
C ASP A 259 -0.06 7.55 -30.62
N VAL A 260 -0.04 8.88 -30.50
CA VAL A 260 1.19 9.65 -30.26
C VAL A 260 1.81 9.28 -28.92
N PHE A 261 1.00 9.20 -27.86
CA PHE A 261 1.47 8.76 -26.54
C PHE A 261 2.04 7.32 -26.57
N MET A 262 1.44 6.42 -27.35
CA MET A 262 1.98 5.07 -27.53
C MET A 262 3.36 5.08 -28.19
N VAL A 263 3.60 5.99 -29.14
CA VAL A 263 4.93 6.19 -29.75
C VAL A 263 5.93 6.69 -28.71
N THR A 264 5.55 7.64 -27.84
CA THR A 264 6.46 8.13 -26.79
C THR A 264 6.80 7.02 -25.78
N LEU A 265 5.80 6.24 -25.33
CA LEU A 265 6.04 5.08 -24.45
C LEU A 265 6.97 4.05 -25.09
N HIS A 266 6.83 3.82 -26.40
CA HIS A 266 7.69 2.89 -27.13
C HIS A 266 9.13 3.40 -27.23
N GLN A 267 9.33 4.69 -27.53
CA GLN A 267 10.66 5.31 -27.55
C GLN A 267 11.35 5.22 -26.19
N GLU A 268 10.64 5.53 -25.10
CA GLU A 268 11.16 5.37 -23.74
C GLU A 268 11.54 3.90 -23.45
N LEU A 269 10.70 2.94 -23.85
CA LEU A 269 10.97 1.51 -23.66
C LEU A 269 12.24 1.07 -24.41
N LEU A 270 12.46 1.53 -25.63
CA LEU A 270 13.67 1.23 -26.40
C LEU A 270 14.92 1.74 -25.67
N ILE A 271 14.89 2.98 -25.19
CA ILE A 271 15.99 3.57 -24.41
C ILE A 271 16.22 2.77 -23.13
N LEU A 272 15.16 2.40 -22.40
CA LEU A 272 15.30 1.61 -21.17
C LEU A 272 15.95 0.24 -21.43
N ASN A 273 15.56 -0.43 -22.52
CA ASN A 273 16.09 -1.74 -22.90
C ASN A 273 17.58 -1.66 -23.28
N GLU A 274 18.02 -0.60 -23.97
CA GLU A 274 19.44 -0.39 -24.31
C GLU A 274 20.33 -0.22 -23.07
N PHE A 275 19.79 0.37 -22.00
CA PHE A 275 20.54 0.68 -20.78
C PHE A 275 20.48 -0.44 -19.73
N GLU A 276 19.46 -1.30 -19.77
CA GLU A 276 19.22 -2.35 -18.76
C GLU A 276 20.42 -3.29 -18.59
N ALA A 277 20.90 -3.90 -19.68
CA ALA A 277 22.00 -4.88 -19.59
C ALA A 277 23.29 -4.30 -18.99
N LYS A 278 23.65 -3.06 -19.35
CA LYS A 278 24.84 -2.40 -18.80
C LYS A 278 24.63 -1.95 -17.36
N GLU A 279 23.44 -1.46 -17.03
CA GLU A 279 23.07 -1.08 -15.67
C GLU A 279 23.12 -2.28 -14.72
N ASP A 280 22.64 -3.46 -15.15
CA ASP A 280 22.69 -4.70 -14.37
C ASP A 280 24.12 -5.16 -14.10
N ILE A 281 25.01 -5.06 -15.11
CA ILE A 281 26.43 -5.38 -14.94
C ILE A 281 27.09 -4.43 -13.93
N LEU A 282 26.83 -3.13 -14.04
CA LEU A 282 27.39 -2.13 -13.11
C LEU A 282 26.82 -2.30 -11.70
N GLN A 283 25.51 -2.57 -11.58
CA GLN A 283 24.86 -2.84 -10.29
C GLN A 283 25.43 -4.11 -9.64
N SER A 284 25.67 -5.17 -10.41
CA SER A 284 26.34 -6.38 -9.91
C SER A 284 27.77 -6.09 -9.43
N LYS A 285 28.55 -5.29 -10.15
CA LYS A 285 29.89 -4.86 -9.71
C LYS A 285 29.84 -4.10 -8.38
N VAL A 286 28.91 -3.16 -8.24
CA VAL A 286 28.71 -2.40 -6.99
C VAL A 286 28.31 -3.34 -5.85
N ASN A 287 27.39 -4.27 -6.09
CA ASN A 287 26.95 -5.23 -5.08
C ASN A 287 28.11 -6.14 -4.63
N ASN A 288 28.91 -6.66 -5.57
CA ASN A 288 30.08 -7.50 -5.25
C ASN A 288 31.13 -6.73 -4.42
N LYS A 289 31.40 -5.47 -4.79
CA LYS A 289 32.32 -4.63 -4.00
C LYS A 289 31.74 -4.28 -2.63
N HIS A 290 30.41 -4.11 -2.54
CA HIS A 290 29.74 -3.86 -1.28
C HIS A 290 29.84 -5.08 -0.35
N THR A 291 29.61 -6.29 -0.86
CA THR A 291 29.79 -7.52 -0.08
C THR A 291 31.24 -7.71 0.37
N GLU A 292 32.23 -7.44 -0.50
CA GLU A 292 33.65 -7.47 -0.11
C GLU A 292 33.96 -6.50 1.05
N VAL A 293 33.35 -5.31 1.06
CA VAL A 293 33.51 -4.34 2.16
C VAL A 293 32.85 -4.84 3.45
N LEU A 294 31.68 -5.47 3.37
CA LEU A 294 31.01 -6.05 4.53
C LEU A 294 31.82 -7.21 5.13
N ASP A 295 32.27 -8.16 4.30
CA ASP A 295 33.08 -9.30 4.73
C ASP A 295 34.36 -8.83 5.45
N MET A 296 35.02 -7.79 4.94
CA MET A 296 36.20 -7.22 5.61
C MET A 296 35.86 -6.47 6.90
N LYS A 297 34.68 -5.87 7.01
CA LYS A 297 34.20 -5.25 8.26
C LYS A 297 33.92 -6.31 9.32
N ASP A 298 33.31 -7.43 8.94
CA ASP A 298 33.07 -8.56 9.84
C ASP A 298 34.39 -9.12 10.40
N ILE A 299 35.42 -9.25 9.56
CA ILE A 299 36.78 -9.65 10.01
C ILE A 299 37.36 -8.63 11.01
N ILE A 300 37.15 -7.33 10.79
CA ILE A 300 37.60 -6.29 11.72
C ILE A 300 36.85 -6.39 13.05
N GLU A 301 35.54 -6.65 13.03
CA GLU A 301 34.75 -6.86 14.23
C GLU A 301 35.19 -8.11 15.00
N GLU A 302 35.52 -9.20 14.30
CA GLU A 302 36.06 -10.42 14.92
C GLU A 302 37.42 -10.15 15.61
N ILE A 303 38.35 -9.47 14.93
CA ILE A 303 39.65 -9.10 15.52
C ILE A 303 39.46 -8.18 16.73
N ASN A 304 38.54 -7.21 16.65
CA ASN A 304 38.20 -6.35 17.78
C ASN A 304 37.61 -7.15 18.95
N GLY A 305 36.75 -8.12 18.67
CA GLY A 305 36.20 -9.05 19.66
C GLY A 305 37.30 -9.84 20.38
N GLN A 306 38.25 -10.42 19.63
CA GLN A 306 39.40 -11.14 20.19
C GLN A 306 40.28 -10.24 21.06
N ILE A 307 40.51 -8.99 20.65
CA ILE A 307 41.26 -8.01 21.46
C ILE A 307 40.51 -7.68 22.76
N LEU A 308 39.19 -7.53 22.71
CA LEU A 308 38.37 -7.27 23.90
C LEU A 308 38.39 -8.45 24.87
N GLU A 309 38.28 -9.68 24.37
CA GLU A 309 38.35 -10.90 25.20
C GLU A 309 39.71 -11.04 25.88
N LEU A 310 40.81 -10.89 25.13
CA LEU A 310 42.17 -10.96 25.66
C LEU A 310 42.47 -9.83 26.67
N ASN A 311 41.92 -8.63 26.47
CA ASN A 311 42.02 -7.55 27.47
C ASN A 311 41.24 -7.91 28.75
N GLY A 312 40.03 -8.48 28.63
CA GLY A 312 39.27 -8.99 29.77
C GLY A 312 40.01 -10.10 30.52
N ASP A 313 40.68 -11.01 29.82
CA ASP A 313 41.56 -12.02 30.42
C ASP A 313 42.75 -11.42 31.17
N ASN A 314 43.36 -10.39 30.60
CA ASN A 314 44.44 -9.67 31.26
C ASN A 314 43.96 -9.01 32.56
N ASP A 315 42.80 -8.35 32.55
CA ASP A 315 42.20 -7.74 33.74
C ASP A 315 41.88 -8.81 34.82
N ARG A 316 41.30 -9.95 34.42
CA ARG A 316 41.07 -11.10 35.31
C ARG A 316 42.39 -11.65 35.88
N GLY A 317 43.44 -11.72 35.06
CA GLY A 317 44.79 -12.10 35.48
C GLY A 317 45.37 -11.12 36.51
N GLN A 318 45.23 -9.81 36.29
CA GLN A 318 45.67 -8.77 37.21
C GLN A 318 44.92 -8.86 38.55
N ASP A 319 43.61 -9.11 38.52
CA ASP A 319 42.84 -9.27 39.76
C ASP A 319 43.24 -10.53 40.54
N ARG A 320 43.53 -11.65 39.86
CA ARG A 320 44.12 -12.84 40.52
C ARG A 320 45.47 -12.54 41.14
N ILE A 321 46.32 -11.74 40.50
CA ILE A 321 47.59 -11.27 41.08
C ILE A 321 47.33 -10.43 42.34
N LYS A 322 46.35 -9.51 42.32
CA LYS A 322 45.98 -8.71 43.51
C LYS A 322 45.47 -9.59 44.65
N VAL A 323 44.66 -10.61 44.36
CA VAL A 323 44.20 -11.60 45.34
C VAL A 323 45.38 -12.36 45.94
N ILE A 324 46.29 -12.88 45.11
CA ILE A 324 47.51 -13.56 45.57
C ILE A 324 48.38 -12.63 46.43
N GLN A 325 48.47 -11.34 46.09
CA GLN A 325 49.20 -10.36 46.89
C GLN A 325 48.54 -10.10 48.25
N THR A 326 47.20 -10.02 48.30
CA THR A 326 46.46 -9.80 49.56
C THR A 326 46.49 -11.03 50.45
N THR A 327 46.26 -12.24 49.92
CA THR A 327 46.34 -13.50 50.69
C THR A 327 47.76 -13.76 51.19
N PHE A 328 48.78 -13.44 50.39
CA PHE A 328 50.18 -13.47 50.82
C PHE A 328 50.46 -12.49 51.96
N THR A 329 49.98 -11.24 51.85
CA THR A 329 50.21 -10.22 52.87
C THR A 329 49.54 -10.59 54.19
N GLN A 330 48.29 -11.07 54.15
CA GLN A 330 47.55 -11.53 55.33
C GLN A 330 48.22 -12.72 56.03
N ALA A 331 48.78 -13.68 55.28
CA ALA A 331 49.42 -14.85 55.87
C ALA A 331 50.80 -14.58 56.51
N VAL A 332 51.44 -13.46 56.18
CA VAL A 332 52.84 -13.18 56.56
C VAL A 332 52.99 -11.94 57.44
N GLN A 333 51.98 -11.08 57.54
CA GLN A 333 52.04 -9.79 58.27
C GLN A 333 52.48 -9.90 59.74
N ASP A 334 52.16 -11.01 60.42
CA ASP A 334 52.44 -11.19 61.86
C ASP A 334 53.81 -11.87 62.13
N ASN A 335 54.58 -12.19 61.08
CA ASN A 335 55.86 -12.90 61.20
C ASN A 335 57.08 -11.96 61.29
N LYS A 336 58.02 -12.29 62.20
CA LYS A 336 59.32 -11.59 62.35
C LYS A 336 60.18 -11.58 61.08
N PHE A 337 59.92 -12.48 60.13
CA PHE A 337 60.64 -12.60 58.85
C PHE A 337 59.88 -12.02 57.64
N TYR A 338 58.86 -11.18 57.87
CA TYR A 338 58.03 -10.58 56.81
C TYR A 338 58.84 -9.90 55.70
N ASP A 339 59.87 -9.11 56.05
CA ASP A 339 60.69 -8.41 55.04
C ASP A 339 61.51 -9.35 54.17
N PHE A 340 61.98 -10.48 54.74
CA PHE A 340 62.66 -11.52 53.98
C PHE A 340 61.69 -12.25 53.04
N LEU A 341 60.52 -12.67 53.55
CA LEU A 341 59.49 -13.36 52.78
C LEU A 341 58.88 -12.47 51.68
N ARG A 342 58.73 -11.17 51.92
CA ARG A 342 58.30 -10.17 50.93
C ARG A 342 59.34 -9.97 49.82
N LYS A 343 60.64 -9.94 50.16
CA LYS A 343 61.74 -9.94 49.17
C LYS A 343 61.76 -11.23 48.36
N VAL A 344 61.52 -12.38 49.00
CA VAL A 344 61.35 -13.67 48.34
C VAL A 344 60.18 -13.56 47.36
N PHE A 345 58.96 -13.28 47.81
CA PHE A 345 57.80 -13.18 46.94
C PHE A 345 57.98 -12.17 45.78
N ARG A 346 58.57 -10.99 45.99
CA ARG A 346 58.80 -9.99 44.93
C ARG A 346 59.88 -10.37 43.90
N LYS A 347 60.79 -11.29 44.23
CA LYS A 347 61.86 -11.70 43.31
C LYS A 347 61.28 -12.44 42.11
N LYS A 348 61.56 -11.93 40.91
CA LYS A 348 61.22 -12.59 39.64
C LYS A 348 61.99 -13.91 39.54
N TYR A 349 61.28 -15.01 39.34
CA TYR A 349 61.90 -16.32 39.10
C TYR A 349 62.49 -16.35 37.68
N LYS A 350 63.68 -16.94 37.54
CA LYS A 350 64.34 -17.19 36.25
C LYS A 350 64.33 -18.72 36.10
N PRO A 351 63.54 -19.31 35.19
CA PRO A 351 63.54 -20.75 35.03
C PRO A 351 64.96 -21.21 34.65
N PRO A 352 65.43 -22.36 35.15
CA PRO A 352 66.68 -22.95 34.69
C PRO A 352 66.59 -23.12 33.17
N LYS A 353 67.52 -22.52 32.43
CA LYS A 353 67.72 -22.87 31.01
C LYS A 353 67.98 -24.36 30.98
N ILE A 354 67.02 -25.14 30.48
CA ILE A 354 67.28 -26.51 30.05
C ILE A 354 68.32 -26.38 28.95
N ARG A 355 69.55 -26.78 29.27
CA ARG A 355 70.61 -26.97 28.29
C ARG A 355 70.12 -28.10 27.39
N LYS A 356 69.76 -27.78 26.14
CA LYS A 356 69.81 -28.79 25.08
C LYS A 356 71.29 -28.98 24.80
N ASP A 357 71.86 -30.04 25.35
CA ASP A 357 73.13 -30.56 24.88
C ASP A 357 72.86 -31.18 23.50
N ASP A 358 73.32 -30.51 22.45
CA ASP A 358 73.76 -31.14 21.20
C ASP A 358 74.68 -30.14 20.46
N GLU A 359 75.97 -30.36 20.69
CA GLU A 359 77.09 -29.86 19.90
C GLU A 359 77.11 -30.62 18.56
N SER A 360 76.93 -29.92 17.43
CA SER A 360 77.90 -29.93 16.33
C SER A 360 77.43 -29.11 15.13
N SER A 361 78.39 -28.34 14.58
CA SER A 361 78.50 -27.92 13.18
C SER A 361 77.72 -26.67 12.70
N SER A 362 78.38 -25.51 12.88
CA SER A 362 78.87 -24.66 11.78
C SER A 362 77.92 -24.39 10.58
N SER A 363 77.44 -23.15 10.42
CA SER A 363 78.06 -22.15 9.52
C SER A 363 77.14 -20.96 9.23
N SER A 364 77.70 -19.78 9.47
CA SER A 364 77.62 -18.58 8.61
C SER A 364 76.29 -17.81 8.48
N SER A 365 76.33 -16.60 9.04
CA SER A 365 76.00 -15.31 8.37
C SER A 365 74.52 -14.99 8.11
N SER A 366 73.98 -13.79 8.29
CA SER A 366 74.39 -12.50 8.85
C SER A 366 73.14 -11.60 8.91
N SER A 367 73.17 -10.61 9.81
CA SER A 367 72.54 -9.29 9.68
C SER A 367 71.07 -9.10 10.07
N SER A 368 70.91 -8.91 11.38
CA SER A 368 70.26 -7.78 12.07
C SER A 368 69.61 -6.64 11.26
N THR A 369 68.39 -6.28 11.65
CA THR A 369 67.98 -4.88 11.92
C THR A 369 66.77 -4.86 12.88
N SER A 370 67.01 -4.51 14.14
CA SER A 370 66.01 -3.81 14.96
C SER A 370 66.74 -3.08 16.08
N THR A 371 66.90 -1.79 15.86
CA THR A 371 67.32 -0.76 16.80
C THR A 371 66.42 -0.75 18.03
N THR A 372 66.97 -1.09 19.19
CA THR A 372 66.37 -0.74 20.48
C THR A 372 67.23 0.37 21.07
N SER A 373 66.67 1.57 21.06
CA SER A 373 67.13 2.74 21.80
C SER A 373 67.10 2.41 23.30
N GLU A 374 68.29 2.40 23.90
CA GLU A 374 68.50 2.40 25.34
C GLU A 374 68.35 3.85 25.82
N ASP A 375 67.19 4.19 26.41
CA ASP A 375 67.09 5.34 27.29
C ASP A 375 67.47 4.88 28.70
N GLU A 376 68.70 5.19 29.08
CA GLU A 376 69.15 5.21 30.46
C GLU A 376 68.52 6.42 31.17
N ASP A 377 67.57 6.17 32.07
CA ASP A 377 67.23 7.14 33.11
C ASP A 377 67.61 6.55 34.47
N GLU A 378 68.82 6.92 34.92
CA GLU A 378 69.29 6.76 36.29
C GLU A 378 68.42 7.56 37.26
N GLY A 379 67.37 6.94 37.77
CA GLY A 379 66.72 7.37 39.00
C GLY A 379 67.56 7.03 40.24
N LYS A 380 68.63 7.80 40.49
CA LYS A 380 69.35 7.81 41.78
C LYS A 380 68.38 8.21 42.90
N SER A 381 67.85 7.23 43.65
CA SER A 381 67.39 7.48 45.02
C SER A 381 68.36 6.83 46.00
N ILE A 382 69.21 7.68 46.56
CA ILE A 382 70.06 7.40 47.70
C ILE A 382 69.15 7.15 48.92
N ASP A 383 69.17 5.93 49.45
CA ASP A 383 68.92 5.74 50.88
C ASP A 383 69.89 4.69 51.41
N SER A 384 71.04 5.22 51.82
CA SER A 384 72.14 4.52 52.42
C SER A 384 71.99 4.63 53.94
N ARG A 385 71.30 3.66 54.56
CA ARG A 385 71.45 3.21 55.95
C ARG A 385 70.47 2.08 56.23
N ASP A 386 70.90 0.81 56.12
CA ASP A 386 71.05 -0.06 57.29
C ASP A 386 71.39 -1.53 56.97
N PHE A 387 72.30 -2.06 57.80
CA PHE A 387 72.68 -3.45 58.09
C PHE A 387 73.09 -4.45 57.00
N GLY A 388 74.38 -4.84 57.08
CA GLY A 388 74.76 -6.23 57.34
C GLY A 388 74.72 -7.20 56.16
N PHE A 389 75.89 -7.49 55.60
CA PHE A 389 76.13 -8.65 54.75
C PHE A 389 75.68 -9.95 55.41
N ILE A 390 74.55 -10.50 54.97
CA ILE A 390 74.36 -11.94 54.85
C ILE A 390 73.77 -12.18 53.47
N LYS A 391 74.60 -12.71 52.57
CA LYS A 391 74.17 -13.28 51.29
C LYS A 391 73.45 -14.60 51.60
N GLN A 392 72.30 -14.51 52.27
CA GLN A 392 71.48 -15.67 52.59
C GLN A 392 70.77 -16.05 51.31
N ASP A 393 71.06 -17.26 50.83
CA ASP A 393 70.45 -17.78 49.62
C ASP A 393 68.93 -17.77 49.82
N LEU A 394 68.24 -17.00 48.98
CA LEU A 394 66.78 -16.80 49.05
C LEU A 394 66.00 -18.08 48.71
N ASN A 395 66.72 -19.15 48.35
CA ASN A 395 66.24 -20.52 48.14
C ASN A 395 66.37 -21.42 49.39
N VAL A 396 66.91 -20.92 50.51
CA VAL A 396 67.07 -21.68 51.75
C VAL A 396 66.32 -21.00 52.89
N CYS A 397 65.53 -21.78 53.63
CA CYS A 397 64.77 -21.32 54.79
C CYS A 397 65.73 -20.78 55.88
N PRO A 398 65.56 -19.54 56.38
CA PRO A 398 66.35 -19.01 57.49
C PRO A 398 66.13 -19.82 58.76
N LYS A 399 67.19 -20.01 59.58
CA LYS A 399 67.06 -20.69 60.89
C LYS A 399 66.12 -19.89 61.81
N GLY A 400 64.95 -20.46 62.10
CA GLY A 400 63.91 -19.86 62.95
C GLY A 400 62.62 -19.43 62.22
N CYS A 401 62.55 -19.56 60.89
CA CYS A 401 61.32 -19.38 60.12
C CYS A 401 60.57 -20.72 60.01
N ASP A 402 59.24 -20.69 60.14
CA ASP A 402 58.40 -21.87 59.97
C ASP A 402 58.45 -22.34 58.51
N GLN A 403 58.90 -23.59 58.30
CA GLN A 403 59.12 -24.18 56.98
C GLN A 403 57.82 -24.17 56.14
N ALA A 404 56.67 -24.31 56.80
CA ALA A 404 55.36 -24.29 56.12
C ALA A 404 55.04 -22.93 55.48
N ILE A 405 55.39 -21.83 56.15
CA ILE A 405 55.16 -20.47 55.64
C ILE A 405 56.13 -20.16 54.50
N TYR A 406 57.40 -20.56 54.64
CA TYR A 406 58.38 -20.42 53.56
C TYR A 406 57.95 -21.18 52.29
N ASP A 407 57.54 -22.45 52.40
CA ASP A 407 57.07 -23.24 51.26
C ASP A 407 55.78 -22.65 50.66
N TYR A 408 54.88 -22.11 51.49
CA TYR A 408 53.71 -21.37 51.03
C TYR A 408 54.09 -20.11 50.24
N THR A 409 55.07 -19.32 50.69
CA THR A 409 55.54 -18.13 49.97
C THR A 409 56.16 -18.46 48.60
N VAL A 410 56.86 -19.60 48.50
CA VAL A 410 57.42 -20.09 47.24
C VAL A 410 56.31 -20.55 46.29
N LYS A 411 55.27 -21.23 46.81
CA LYS A 411 54.07 -21.60 46.03
C LYS A 411 53.31 -20.36 45.53
N GLN A 412 53.05 -19.37 46.39
CA GLN A 412 52.37 -18.12 46.00
C GLN A 412 53.19 -17.32 44.97
N ARG A 413 54.52 -17.31 45.08
CA ARG A 413 55.41 -16.73 44.07
C ARG A 413 55.28 -17.46 42.72
N ALA A 414 55.29 -18.78 42.71
CA ALA A 414 55.16 -19.57 41.49
C ALA A 414 53.81 -19.34 40.81
N GLN A 415 52.71 -19.31 41.59
CA GLN A 415 51.37 -19.01 41.09
C GLN A 415 51.26 -17.60 40.50
N ARG A 416 51.78 -16.57 41.18
CA ARG A 416 51.83 -15.20 40.64
C ARG A 416 52.60 -15.14 39.33
N HIS A 417 53.75 -15.79 39.28
CA HIS A 417 54.62 -15.75 38.10
C HIS A 417 54.00 -16.44 36.89
N GLN A 418 53.32 -17.56 37.10
CA GLN A 418 52.58 -18.25 36.04
C GLN A 418 51.54 -17.32 35.39
N ILE A 419 50.81 -16.55 36.21
CA ILE A 419 49.81 -15.59 35.73
C ILE A 419 50.50 -14.38 35.06
N GLU A 420 51.63 -13.89 35.58
CA GLU A 420 52.41 -12.83 34.94
C GLU A 420 52.97 -13.22 33.55
N ILE A 421 53.34 -14.49 33.36
CA ILE A 421 53.76 -15.03 32.05
C ILE A 421 52.57 -15.04 31.10
N GLN A 422 51.42 -15.58 31.54
CA GLN A 422 50.19 -15.61 30.74
C GLN A 422 49.76 -14.21 30.30
N ILE A 423 49.84 -13.22 31.20
CA ILE A 423 49.55 -11.81 30.88
C ILE A 423 50.52 -11.27 29.83
N LYS A 424 51.82 -11.55 29.94
CA LYS A 424 52.80 -11.08 28.96
C LYS A 424 52.64 -11.73 27.59
N GLU A 425 52.29 -13.02 27.56
CA GLU A 425 52.01 -13.74 26.33
C GLU A 425 50.74 -13.19 25.66
N ALA A 426 49.66 -13.00 26.43
CA ALA A 426 48.44 -12.37 25.94
C ALA A 426 48.67 -10.94 25.40
N LEU A 427 49.49 -10.13 26.08
CA LEU A 427 49.85 -8.79 25.62
C LEU A 427 50.61 -8.79 24.29
N LYS A 428 51.49 -9.78 24.05
CA LYS A 428 52.16 -9.94 22.76
C LYS A 428 51.17 -10.30 21.65
N VAL A 429 50.22 -11.19 21.94
CA VAL A 429 49.16 -11.56 20.99
C VAL A 429 48.28 -10.34 20.67
N ILE A 430 47.90 -9.54 21.66
CA ILE A 430 47.17 -8.28 21.46
C ILE A 430 47.95 -7.32 20.56
N GLU A 431 49.27 -7.21 20.72
CA GLU A 431 50.09 -6.33 19.87
C GLU A 431 50.12 -6.80 18.40
N VAL A 432 50.17 -8.12 18.17
CA VAL A 432 50.07 -8.70 16.82
C VAL A 432 48.68 -8.44 16.23
N LEU A 433 47.61 -8.72 16.97
CA LEU A 433 46.23 -8.48 16.52
C LEU A 433 45.97 -6.99 16.22
N LYS A 434 46.56 -6.07 16.99
CA LYS A 434 46.49 -4.63 16.71
C LYS A 434 47.17 -4.26 15.38
N LYS A 435 48.32 -4.85 15.07
CA LYS A 435 49.00 -4.66 13.77
C LYS A 435 48.15 -5.24 12.63
N ASP A 436 47.55 -6.40 12.82
CA ASP A 436 46.64 -7.01 11.84
C ASP A 436 45.40 -6.14 11.60
N LEU A 437 44.80 -5.59 12.67
CA LEU A 437 43.68 -4.65 12.61
C LEU A 437 44.04 -3.41 11.78
N GLU A 438 45.22 -2.82 11.97
CA GLU A 438 45.69 -1.69 11.16
C GLU A 438 45.83 -2.04 9.67
N ILE A 439 46.30 -3.25 9.36
CA ILE A 439 46.41 -3.74 7.98
C ILE A 439 45.03 -3.91 7.36
N GLN A 440 44.09 -4.55 8.07
CA GLN A 440 42.72 -4.73 7.57
C GLN A 440 41.99 -3.39 7.39
N ASN A 441 42.16 -2.45 8.32
CA ASN A 441 41.62 -1.09 8.19
C ASN A 441 42.13 -0.36 6.94
N LYS A 442 43.40 -0.54 6.57
CA LYS A 442 43.95 0.04 5.33
C LYS A 442 43.32 -0.60 4.09
N LYS A 443 43.10 -1.92 4.09
CA LYS A 443 42.43 -2.64 3.00
C LYS A 443 40.97 -2.21 2.84
N VAL A 444 40.21 -2.10 3.94
CA VAL A 444 38.82 -1.61 3.90
C VAL A 444 38.75 -0.21 3.30
N LYS A 445 39.64 0.71 3.68
CA LYS A 445 39.67 2.06 3.09
C LYS A 445 39.98 2.07 1.58
N LEU A 446 40.71 1.08 1.06
CA LEU A 446 40.94 0.95 -0.38
C LEU A 446 39.69 0.41 -1.06
N LEU A 447 39.08 -0.66 -0.52
CA LEU A 447 37.83 -1.23 -1.04
C LEU A 447 36.67 -0.22 -0.99
N GLU A 448 36.57 0.61 0.04
CA GLU A 448 35.58 1.68 0.14
C GLU A 448 35.76 2.75 -0.96
N LYS A 449 37.02 3.07 -1.33
CA LYS A 449 37.29 3.96 -2.47
C LYS A 449 36.92 3.30 -3.79
N ASP A 450 37.26 2.03 -3.98
CA ASP A 450 36.92 1.28 -5.19
C ASP A 450 35.40 1.13 -5.33
N LEU A 451 34.69 0.90 -4.22
CA LEU A 451 33.23 0.91 -4.15
C LEU A 451 32.67 2.27 -4.56
N GLN A 452 33.24 3.36 -4.05
CA GLN A 452 32.83 4.71 -4.44
C GLN A 452 33.00 4.96 -5.94
N VAL A 453 34.12 4.53 -6.54
CA VAL A 453 34.36 4.64 -7.99
C VAL A 453 33.31 3.84 -8.78
N CYS A 454 33.01 2.60 -8.36
CA CYS A 454 31.98 1.79 -9.01
C CYS A 454 30.58 2.41 -8.88
N GLN A 455 30.27 3.02 -7.73
CA GLN A 455 29.02 3.75 -7.51
C GLN A 455 28.93 4.98 -8.41
N ASP A 456 30.01 5.76 -8.52
CA ASP A 456 30.05 6.94 -9.36
C ASP A 456 29.89 6.57 -10.85
N GLU A 457 30.50 5.47 -11.32
CA GLU A 457 30.30 4.92 -12.66
C GLU A 457 28.84 4.55 -12.92
N LEU A 458 28.20 3.84 -11.98
CA LEU A 458 26.78 3.49 -12.06
C LEU A 458 25.91 4.76 -12.11
N GLU A 459 26.18 5.75 -11.26
CA GLU A 459 25.44 7.01 -11.25
C GLU A 459 25.64 7.80 -12.55
N MET A 460 26.84 7.80 -13.14
CA MET A 460 27.08 8.41 -14.45
C MET A 460 26.23 7.75 -15.54
N HIS A 461 26.19 6.42 -15.57
CA HIS A 461 25.38 5.67 -16.52
C HIS A 461 23.87 5.94 -16.32
N GLN A 462 23.41 6.01 -15.08
CA GLN A 462 22.03 6.39 -14.75
C GLN A 462 21.69 7.83 -15.16
N ARG A 463 22.63 8.77 -15.02
CA ARG A 463 22.45 10.15 -15.50
C ARG A 463 22.40 10.22 -17.02
N GLU A 464 23.17 9.40 -17.74
CA GLU A 464 23.11 9.32 -19.19
C GLU A 464 21.75 8.75 -19.65
N LYS A 465 21.27 7.69 -19.00
CA LYS A 465 19.92 7.13 -19.20
C LYS A 465 18.85 8.20 -19.01
N GLN A 466 18.91 8.96 -17.91
CA GLN A 466 17.95 10.03 -17.64
C GLN A 466 18.00 11.15 -18.68
N ARG A 467 19.20 11.51 -19.15
CA ARG A 467 19.37 12.50 -20.23
C ARG A 467 18.68 12.04 -21.51
N LYS A 468 18.93 10.81 -21.96
CA LYS A 468 18.27 10.27 -23.16
C LYS A 468 16.75 10.15 -23.00
N LEU A 469 16.26 9.78 -21.81
CA LEU A 469 14.83 9.78 -21.52
C LEU A 469 14.22 11.19 -21.57
N ASN A 470 14.94 12.21 -21.09
CA ASN A 470 14.48 13.60 -21.16
C ASN A 470 14.46 14.15 -22.59
N ASP A 471 15.28 13.61 -23.49
CA ASP A 471 15.30 13.99 -24.92
C ASP A 471 14.07 13.45 -25.69
N VAL A 472 13.31 12.53 -25.10
CA VAL A 472 12.06 12.01 -25.70
C VAL A 472 11.01 13.11 -25.72
N ARG A 473 10.47 13.38 -26.92
CA ARG A 473 9.45 14.42 -27.10
C ARG A 473 8.10 13.92 -26.57
N CYS A 474 7.57 14.57 -25.56
CA CYS A 474 6.22 14.32 -25.05
C CYS A 474 5.20 15.30 -25.66
N THR A 475 4.01 14.80 -25.98
CA THR A 475 2.90 15.64 -26.47
C THR A 475 1.88 15.83 -25.36
N VAL A 476 1.54 17.08 -25.06
CA VAL A 476 0.53 17.43 -24.05
C VAL A 476 -0.52 18.33 -24.69
N VAL A 477 -1.79 17.93 -24.57
CA VAL A 477 -2.92 18.74 -25.04
C VAL A 477 -3.36 19.63 -23.88
N LEU A 478 -3.24 20.95 -24.08
CA LEU A 478 -3.64 21.96 -23.10
C LEU A 478 -4.80 22.80 -23.64
N HIS A 479 -5.74 23.13 -22.77
CA HIS A 479 -6.76 24.10 -23.08
C HIS A 479 -6.22 25.51 -22.85
N LEU A 480 -6.71 26.52 -23.58
CA LEU A 480 -6.23 27.90 -23.45
C LEU A 480 -6.36 28.43 -22.01
N HIS A 481 -7.41 28.04 -21.27
CA HIS A 481 -7.60 28.45 -19.88
C HIS A 481 -6.54 27.93 -18.90
N GLN A 482 -5.76 26.92 -19.30
CA GLN A 482 -4.70 26.33 -18.46
C GLN A 482 -3.38 27.10 -18.59
N LEU A 483 -3.29 28.02 -19.55
CA LEU A 483 -2.09 28.82 -19.79
C LEU A 483 -2.13 30.09 -18.94
N GLN A 484 -1.40 30.09 -17.82
CA GLN A 484 -1.32 31.24 -16.91
C GLN A 484 -0.63 32.46 -17.53
N HIS A 485 0.20 32.27 -18.55
CA HIS A 485 1.00 33.33 -19.19
C HIS A 485 0.28 34.06 -20.33
N LEU A 486 -0.97 33.71 -20.65
CA LEU A 486 -1.79 34.43 -21.63
C LEU A 486 -2.47 35.66 -20.98
N THR A 487 -1.66 36.60 -20.50
CA THR A 487 -2.11 37.96 -20.15
C THR A 487 -2.02 38.87 -21.39
N PRO A 488 -2.84 39.93 -21.51
CA PRO A 488 -2.85 40.81 -22.68
C PRO A 488 -1.49 41.46 -23.00
N ASP A 489 -0.59 41.51 -22.01
CA ASP A 489 0.76 42.07 -22.13
C ASP A 489 1.81 41.07 -22.65
N ASN A 490 1.53 39.75 -22.62
CA ASN A 490 2.47 38.71 -22.99
C ASN A 490 2.11 38.05 -24.34
N LYS A 491 3.02 38.20 -25.33
CA LYS A 491 2.84 37.63 -26.67
C LYS A 491 2.98 36.10 -26.64
N ALA A 492 2.23 35.41 -27.51
CA ALA A 492 2.25 33.96 -27.71
C ALA A 492 3.64 33.36 -28.03
N SER A 493 4.63 34.20 -28.36
CA SER A 493 6.03 33.81 -28.56
C SER A 493 6.70 33.26 -27.29
N ASN A 494 6.24 33.65 -26.10
CA ASN A 494 6.84 33.22 -24.83
C ASN A 494 6.43 31.80 -24.41
N ILE A 495 5.53 31.13 -25.16
CA ILE A 495 5.05 29.77 -24.83
C ILE A 495 6.20 28.75 -24.84
N MET A 496 7.20 28.94 -25.71
CA MET A 496 8.34 28.03 -25.82
C MET A 496 9.23 28.01 -24.56
N ASP A 497 9.23 29.11 -23.80
CA ASP A 497 10.01 29.26 -22.57
C ASP A 497 9.19 28.97 -21.30
N THR A 498 8.03 28.31 -21.43
CA THR A 498 7.16 27.98 -20.30
C THR A 498 7.37 26.56 -19.79
N LEU A 499 7.36 26.39 -18.47
CA LEU A 499 7.37 25.09 -17.81
C LEU A 499 5.93 24.58 -17.63
N VAL A 500 5.65 23.38 -18.11
CA VAL A 500 4.38 22.69 -17.81
C VAL A 500 4.51 21.98 -16.47
N PHE A 501 3.63 22.32 -15.53
CA PHE A 501 3.67 21.77 -14.18
C PHE A 501 2.30 21.24 -13.76
N SER A 502 2.27 20.12 -13.03
CA SER A 502 1.03 19.55 -12.51
C SER A 502 0.43 20.45 -11.44
N ALA A 503 -0.85 20.83 -11.61
CA ALA A 503 -1.56 21.68 -10.63
C ALA A 503 -1.54 21.08 -9.22
N LYS A 504 -1.70 19.74 -9.10
CA LYS A 504 -1.65 19.04 -7.81
C LYS A 504 -0.29 19.21 -7.14
N CYS A 505 0.79 18.96 -7.88
CA CYS A 505 2.15 19.12 -7.36
C CYS A 505 2.42 20.58 -6.97
N LEU A 506 1.93 21.56 -7.73
CA LEU A 506 2.15 22.98 -7.45
C LEU A 506 1.47 23.39 -6.15
N THR A 507 0.21 22.98 -5.98
CA THR A 507 -0.53 23.24 -4.73
C THR A 507 0.11 22.56 -3.53
N HIS A 508 0.69 21.36 -3.71
CA HIS A 508 1.43 20.67 -2.65
C HIS A 508 2.71 21.43 -2.27
N LEU A 509 3.47 21.92 -3.26
CA LEU A 509 4.66 22.74 -3.03
C LEU A 509 4.32 24.02 -2.26
N TYR A 510 3.27 24.73 -2.65
CA TYR A 510 2.83 25.93 -1.92
C TYR A 510 2.44 25.60 -0.47
N LYS A 511 1.67 24.54 -0.24
CA LYS A 511 1.33 24.09 1.12
C LYS A 511 2.58 23.72 1.92
N ARG A 512 3.55 23.06 1.30
CA ARG A 512 4.79 22.68 1.96
C ARG A 512 5.64 23.90 2.33
N VAL A 513 5.65 24.94 1.51
CA VAL A 513 6.31 26.21 1.84
C VAL A 513 5.71 26.82 3.11
N ASP A 514 4.37 26.81 3.25
CA ASP A 514 3.70 27.31 4.46
C ASP A 514 4.06 26.47 5.71
N GLU A 515 4.09 25.14 5.56
CA GLU A 515 4.52 24.23 6.64
C GLU A 515 5.97 24.50 7.08
N LEU A 516 6.89 24.67 6.13
CA LEU A 516 8.29 24.98 6.40
C LEU A 516 8.44 26.33 7.11
N GLN A 517 7.63 27.33 6.80
CA GLN A 517 7.63 28.60 7.55
C GLN A 517 7.25 28.38 9.02
N VAL A 518 6.22 27.57 9.29
CA VAL A 518 5.83 27.22 10.67
C VAL A 518 6.92 26.41 11.38
N GLU A 519 7.54 25.45 10.71
CA GLU A 519 8.64 24.64 11.25
C GLU A 519 9.86 25.49 11.57
N THR A 520 10.27 26.39 10.66
CA THR A 520 11.40 27.30 10.88
C THR A 520 11.16 28.23 12.06
N GLU A 521 9.95 28.78 12.23
CA GLU A 521 9.60 29.55 13.42
C GLU A 521 9.71 28.74 14.71
N LYS A 522 9.21 27.50 14.72
CA LYS A 522 9.31 26.59 15.87
C LYS A 522 10.76 26.28 16.21
N LEU A 523 11.60 26.02 15.20
CA LEU A 523 13.03 25.77 15.36
C LEU A 523 13.76 27.00 15.91
N ILE A 524 13.46 28.21 15.41
CA ILE A 524 14.01 29.46 15.92
C ILE A 524 13.61 29.67 17.39
N LYS A 525 12.35 29.42 17.76
CA LYS A 525 11.87 29.50 19.15
C LYS A 525 12.60 28.49 20.05
N ARG A 526 12.75 27.23 19.60
CA ARG A 526 13.50 26.18 20.32
C ARG A 526 14.97 26.57 20.50
N HIS A 527 15.61 27.07 19.45
CA HIS A 527 17.00 27.53 19.49
C HIS A 527 17.19 28.69 20.48
N ARG A 528 16.29 29.68 20.50
CA ARG A 528 16.30 30.77 21.48
C ARG A 528 16.17 30.26 22.92
N ASN A 529 15.27 29.30 23.15
CA ASN A 529 15.11 28.69 24.48
C ASN A 529 16.35 27.89 24.90
N ASN A 530 16.95 27.14 23.98
CA ASN A 530 18.19 26.40 24.23
C ASN A 530 19.36 27.34 24.55
N ILE A 531 19.48 28.48 23.86
CA ILE A 531 20.49 29.51 24.17
C ILE A 531 20.28 30.09 25.57
N LYS A 532 19.02 30.41 25.93
CA LYS A 532 18.68 30.90 27.28
C LYS A 532 19.06 29.86 28.34
N HIS A 533 18.68 28.60 28.13
CA HIS A 533 19.00 27.49 29.02
C HIS A 533 20.52 27.28 29.15
N TYR A 534 21.24 27.27 28.04
CA TYR A 534 22.70 27.15 28.01
C TYR A 534 23.38 28.31 28.75
N THR A 535 22.91 29.54 28.55
CA THR A 535 23.45 30.73 29.23
C THR A 535 23.19 30.68 30.73
N ARG A 536 21.99 30.23 31.15
CA ARG A 536 21.64 29.99 32.55
C ARG A 536 22.54 28.92 33.16
N MET A 537 22.62 27.74 32.53
CA MET A 537 23.52 26.66 32.97
C MET A 537 24.97 27.13 33.09
N ARG A 538 25.47 27.92 32.14
CA ARG A 538 26.84 28.45 32.20
C ARG A 538 27.03 29.41 33.39
N SER A 539 26.02 30.24 33.68
CA SER A 539 26.02 31.09 34.87
C SER A 539 25.96 30.27 36.16
N ASP A 540 25.12 29.24 36.21
CA ASP A 540 25.01 28.33 37.35
C ASP A 540 26.32 27.55 37.57
N CYS A 541 26.94 27.01 36.52
CA CYS A 541 28.26 26.37 36.60
C CYS A 541 29.33 27.33 37.13
N ARG A 542 29.33 28.60 36.68
CA ARG A 542 30.25 29.61 37.22
C ARG A 542 29.97 29.93 38.69
N TYR A 543 28.70 30.06 39.07
CA TYR A 543 28.30 30.27 40.45
C TYR A 543 28.72 29.09 41.34
N MET A 544 28.43 27.86 40.92
CA MET A 544 28.83 26.64 41.63
C MET A 544 30.35 26.54 41.75
N THR A 545 31.10 26.87 40.69
CA THR A 545 32.57 26.91 40.75
C THR A 545 33.07 27.95 41.76
N LYS A 546 32.47 29.15 41.80
CA LYS A 546 32.79 30.17 42.81
C LYS A 546 32.42 29.71 44.21
N ARG A 547 31.25 29.09 44.38
CA ARG A 547 30.77 28.57 45.67
C ARG A 547 31.67 27.45 46.18
N ILE A 548 32.10 26.55 45.31
CA ILE A 548 33.07 25.48 45.61
C ILE A 548 34.39 26.10 46.06
N LYS A 549 34.92 27.09 45.33
CA LYS A 549 36.14 27.82 45.76
C LYS A 549 35.96 28.49 47.12
N GLY A 550 34.85 29.19 47.34
CA GLY A 550 34.56 29.82 48.64
C GLY A 550 34.39 28.80 49.77
N LEU A 551 33.78 27.64 49.50
CA LEU A 551 33.72 26.53 50.47
C LEU A 551 35.11 25.99 50.77
N GLN A 552 35.95 25.81 49.75
CA GLN A 552 37.34 25.38 49.92
C GLN A 552 38.12 26.39 50.77
N GLU A 553 37.97 27.69 50.52
CA GLU A 553 38.59 28.75 51.33
C GLU A 553 38.11 28.73 52.79
N VAL A 554 36.79 28.67 53.01
CA VAL A 554 36.20 28.56 54.36
C VAL A 554 36.66 27.29 55.08
N ILE A 555 36.79 26.17 54.38
CA ILE A 555 37.34 24.93 54.93
C ILE A 555 38.81 25.15 55.31
N THR A 556 39.63 25.75 54.44
CA THR A 556 41.03 26.03 54.74
C THR A 556 41.20 26.99 55.91
N ASP A 557 40.32 27.99 56.07
CA ASP A 557 40.37 28.95 57.17
C ASP A 557 39.90 28.34 58.49
N HIS A 558 38.84 27.53 58.48
CA HIS A 558 38.46 26.74 59.64
C HIS A 558 39.56 25.76 60.05
N MET A 559 40.23 25.14 59.07
CA MET A 559 41.37 24.26 59.33
C MET A 559 42.55 25.02 59.95
N LYS A 560 42.91 26.20 59.43
CA LYS A 560 43.96 27.05 60.01
C LYS A 560 43.60 27.56 61.41
N SER A 561 42.34 27.92 61.64
CA SER A 561 41.86 28.43 62.93
C SER A 561 41.80 27.33 64.00
N LYS A 562 41.36 26.12 63.65
CA LYS A 562 41.29 24.99 64.59
C LYS A 562 42.61 24.23 64.78
N PHE A 563 43.44 24.12 63.75
CA PHE A 563 44.65 23.27 63.78
C PHE A 563 45.97 24.06 63.59
N GLY A 564 45.93 25.38 63.39
CA GLY A 564 47.12 26.23 63.20
C GLY A 564 47.85 26.06 61.87
N LYS A 565 47.52 25.02 61.10
CA LYS A 565 48.06 24.69 59.76
C LYS A 565 46.95 24.10 58.89
N ILE A 566 47.13 24.12 57.57
CA ILE A 566 46.28 23.36 56.64
C ILE A 566 46.68 21.90 56.84
N VAL A 567 45.82 21.10 57.48
CA VAL A 567 46.08 19.68 57.72
C VAL A 567 45.06 18.83 56.98
N ASP A 568 45.52 17.81 56.26
CA ASP A 568 44.61 16.86 55.64
C ASP A 568 43.83 16.12 56.74
N ILE A 569 42.52 16.39 56.80
CA ILE A 569 41.63 15.88 57.85
C ILE A 569 41.61 14.35 57.82
N ASN A 570 41.81 13.73 56.64
CA ASN A 570 41.91 12.28 56.50
C ASN A 570 43.16 11.71 57.19
N GLU A 571 44.26 12.48 57.20
CA GLU A 571 45.54 12.08 57.80
C GLU A 571 45.51 12.29 59.34
N ILE A 572 44.81 13.32 59.83
CA ILE A 572 44.51 13.49 61.27
C ILE A 572 43.52 12.45 61.76
N GLU A 573 42.48 12.11 61.00
CA GLU A 573 41.52 11.07 61.40
C GLU A 573 42.23 9.72 61.50
N GLU A 574 43.09 9.35 60.55
CA GLU A 574 43.95 8.17 60.68
C GLU A 574 44.90 8.27 61.89
N ALA A 575 45.45 9.45 62.20
CA ALA A 575 46.38 9.63 63.30
C ALA A 575 45.69 9.69 64.69
N MET A 576 44.48 10.25 64.80
CA MET A 576 43.66 10.20 66.00
C MET A 576 43.18 8.77 66.24
N LEU A 577 42.70 8.07 65.21
CA LEU A 577 42.39 6.63 65.29
C LEU A 577 43.58 5.81 65.80
N LYS A 578 44.81 6.21 65.46
CA LYS A 578 46.05 5.58 65.96
C LYS A 578 46.50 6.05 67.36
N ARG A 579 46.06 7.21 67.86
CA ARG A 579 46.59 7.86 69.10
C ARG A 579 45.61 7.88 70.28
N THR A 580 44.31 8.00 70.06
CA THR A 580 43.30 7.92 71.14
C THR A 580 42.98 6.48 71.53
N PHE A 581 43.39 5.50 70.73
CA PHE A 581 43.29 4.07 71.03
C PHE A 581 44.66 3.52 71.41
N GLY A 582 45.09 3.81 72.63
CA GLY A 582 46.09 2.97 73.30
C GLY A 582 45.53 1.56 73.47
N LYS A 583 46.40 0.56 73.40
CA LYS A 583 46.11 -0.86 73.13
C LYS A 583 45.12 -1.60 74.06
N ASP A 584 44.56 -0.97 75.09
CA ASP A 584 43.90 -1.71 76.18
C ASP A 584 42.37 -1.55 76.29
N ASP A 585 41.71 -0.61 75.60
CA ASP A 585 40.23 -0.52 75.58
C ASP A 585 39.68 -0.52 74.14
N LEU A 586 40.10 -1.52 73.35
CA LEU A 586 39.66 -1.66 71.95
C LEU A 586 38.15 -1.94 71.85
N HIS A 587 37.58 -2.63 72.84
CA HIS A 587 36.20 -3.11 72.80
C HIS A 587 35.17 -2.00 73.05
N ASP A 588 35.42 -1.12 74.03
CA ASP A 588 34.46 -0.08 74.44
C ASP A 588 34.41 1.09 73.44
N LEU A 589 35.53 1.39 72.76
CA LEU A 589 35.60 2.49 71.81
C LEU A 589 35.17 2.07 70.39
N GLU A 590 35.39 0.81 69.98
CA GLU A 590 34.66 0.23 68.85
C GLU A 590 33.16 0.24 69.15
N GLU A 591 32.72 -0.16 70.34
CA GLU A 591 31.30 -0.26 70.64
C GLU A 591 30.60 1.11 70.67
N VAL A 592 31.21 2.16 71.21
CA VAL A 592 30.62 3.52 71.24
C VAL A 592 30.66 4.20 69.87
N LEU A 593 31.74 4.05 69.09
CA LEU A 593 31.80 4.57 67.72
C LEU A 593 30.92 3.77 66.77
N LEU A 594 30.86 2.44 66.87
CA LEU A 594 29.90 1.63 66.13
C LEU A 594 28.48 1.97 66.56
N LYS A 595 28.15 2.14 67.85
CA LYS A 595 26.78 2.53 68.25
C LYS A 595 26.42 3.93 67.76
N LYS A 596 27.33 4.91 67.81
CA LYS A 596 27.08 6.28 67.32
C LYS A 596 27.02 6.34 65.79
N ILE A 597 27.97 5.72 65.08
CA ILE A 597 27.98 5.63 63.63
C ILE A 597 26.78 4.80 63.17
N VAL A 598 26.44 3.68 63.80
CA VAL A 598 25.24 2.90 63.45
C VAL A 598 23.96 3.66 63.78
N HIS A 599 23.93 4.51 64.81
CA HIS A 599 22.76 5.34 65.12
C HIS A 599 22.62 6.52 64.14
N ASP A 600 23.68 7.27 63.87
CA ASP A 600 23.69 8.37 62.90
C ASP A 600 23.52 7.86 61.46
N LEU A 601 24.13 6.73 61.12
CA LEU A 601 23.94 6.03 59.85
C LEU A 601 22.58 5.33 59.82
N ARG A 602 21.97 4.93 60.94
CA ARG A 602 20.55 4.49 60.95
C ARG A 602 19.61 5.65 60.76
N LEU A 603 19.79 6.80 61.41
CA LEU A 603 18.92 7.97 61.20
C LEU A 603 19.07 8.49 59.77
N SER A 604 20.32 8.65 59.30
CA SER A 604 20.63 9.03 57.93
C SER A 604 20.14 7.99 56.91
N MET A 605 20.42 6.70 57.10
CA MET A 605 19.86 5.65 56.23
C MET A 605 18.36 5.50 56.41
N MET A 606 17.74 5.83 57.53
CA MET A 606 16.28 5.71 57.70
C MET A 606 15.57 6.86 57.00
N ASP A 607 16.09 8.09 57.09
CA ASP A 607 15.56 9.23 56.35
C ASP A 607 15.85 9.13 54.85
N ILE A 608 17.08 8.74 54.48
CA ILE A 608 17.49 8.54 53.09
C ILE A 608 16.83 7.29 52.48
N LYS A 609 16.75 6.16 53.20
CA LYS A 609 15.98 5.00 52.72
C LYS A 609 14.50 5.31 52.71
N SER A 610 13.94 6.03 53.67
CA SER A 610 12.52 6.43 53.63
C SER A 610 12.25 7.31 52.40
N MET A 611 13.11 8.29 52.13
CA MET A 611 13.00 9.15 50.95
C MET A 611 13.17 8.33 49.66
N TYR A 612 14.19 7.48 49.56
CA TYR A 612 14.38 6.62 48.38
C TYR A 612 13.34 5.51 48.27
N ILE A 613 12.76 5.00 49.36
CA ILE A 613 11.64 4.07 49.34
C ILE A 613 10.40 4.79 48.86
N ASN A 614 10.17 6.04 49.27
CA ASN A 614 9.07 6.86 48.76
C ASN A 614 9.25 7.18 47.27
N ASP A 615 10.46 7.53 46.84
CA ASP A 615 10.76 7.76 45.43
C ASP A 615 10.68 6.45 44.62
N LEU A 616 11.20 5.34 45.14
CA LEU A 616 11.07 4.02 44.50
C LEU A 616 9.61 3.58 44.45
N ASN A 617 8.83 3.84 45.48
CA ASN A 617 7.40 3.55 45.49
C ASN A 617 6.66 4.42 44.49
N PHE A 618 6.97 5.72 44.42
CA PHE A 618 6.43 6.64 43.42
C PHE A 618 6.75 6.18 42.00
N TRP A 619 8.03 5.89 41.71
CA TRP A 619 8.44 5.39 40.40
C TRP A 619 7.90 4.00 40.11
N SER A 620 7.78 3.12 41.10
CA SER A 620 7.16 1.80 40.92
C SER A 620 5.66 1.92 40.61
N ALA A 621 4.95 2.84 41.28
CA ALA A 621 3.55 3.12 41.01
C ALA A 621 3.37 3.73 39.62
N GLU A 622 4.27 4.62 39.22
CA GLU A 622 4.26 5.24 37.89
C GLU A 622 4.60 4.23 36.79
N ILE A 623 5.56 3.34 37.01
CA ILE A 623 5.87 2.22 36.10
C ILE A 623 4.66 1.30 35.98
N VAL A 624 4.01 0.95 37.09
CA VAL A 624 2.79 0.12 37.07
C VAL A 624 1.64 0.84 36.35
N ARG A 625 1.49 2.16 36.51
CA ARG A 625 0.50 2.97 35.77
C ARG A 625 0.76 2.92 34.27
N VAL A 626 1.99 3.17 33.84
CA VAL A 626 2.38 3.14 32.42
C VAL A 626 2.29 1.72 31.85
N GLN A 627 2.65 0.68 32.62
CA GLN A 627 2.45 -0.71 32.23
C GLN A 627 0.96 -1.06 32.09
N LYS A 628 0.09 -0.54 32.96
CA LYS A 628 -1.36 -0.66 32.81
C LYS A 628 -1.85 0.03 31.54
N GLU A 629 -1.42 1.25 31.27
CA GLU A 629 -1.77 1.97 30.03
C GLU A 629 -1.30 1.23 28.78
N LEU A 630 -0.07 0.71 28.79
CA LEU A 630 0.46 -0.09 27.69
C LEU A 630 -0.32 -1.41 27.53
N THR A 631 -0.64 -2.11 28.62
CA THR A 631 -1.43 -3.36 28.53
C THR A 631 -2.86 -3.10 28.07
N TYR A 632 -3.48 -1.98 28.45
CA TYR A 632 -4.76 -1.55 27.89
C TYR A 632 -4.65 -1.26 26.40
N ALA A 633 -3.63 -0.51 25.97
CA ALA A 633 -3.41 -0.22 24.55
C ALA A 633 -3.12 -1.50 23.74
N LEU A 634 -2.32 -2.42 24.27
CA LEU A 634 -2.04 -3.72 23.65
C LEU A 634 -3.30 -4.59 23.56
N ARG A 635 -4.11 -4.67 24.62
CA ARG A 635 -5.38 -5.41 24.61
C ARG A 635 -6.36 -4.79 23.62
N TYR A 636 -6.46 -3.47 23.58
CA TYR A 636 -7.29 -2.76 22.61
C TYR A 636 -6.84 -3.05 21.17
N ASN A 637 -5.55 -2.93 20.88
CA ASN A 637 -5.01 -3.24 19.55
C ASN A 637 -5.18 -4.71 19.19
N THR A 638 -4.99 -5.63 20.14
CA THR A 638 -5.22 -7.07 19.93
C THR A 638 -6.69 -7.34 19.61
N SER A 639 -7.62 -6.70 20.33
CA SER A 639 -9.06 -6.80 20.07
C SER A 639 -9.43 -6.23 18.69
N GLN A 640 -8.85 -5.10 18.29
CA GLN A 640 -9.02 -4.55 16.93
C GLN A 640 -8.45 -5.50 15.87
N GLN A 641 -7.32 -6.13 16.14
CA GLN A 641 -6.69 -7.09 15.22
C GLN A 641 -7.50 -8.40 15.13
N GLU A 642 -8.08 -8.87 16.23
CA GLU A 642 -9.02 -9.99 16.25
C GLU A 642 -10.29 -9.65 15.46
N LEU A 643 -10.87 -8.46 15.65
CA LEU A 643 -12.00 -7.99 14.85
C LEU A 643 -11.66 -7.94 13.36
N MET A 644 -10.51 -7.37 13.01
CA MET A 644 -10.02 -7.37 11.63
C MET A 644 -9.83 -8.79 11.09
N THR A 645 -9.34 -9.72 11.91
CA THR A 645 -9.17 -11.12 11.51
C THR A 645 -10.53 -11.79 11.26
N SER A 646 -11.53 -11.54 12.11
CA SER A 646 -12.90 -12.03 11.91
C SER A 646 -13.53 -11.43 10.65
N LEU A 647 -13.41 -10.12 10.43
CA LEU A 647 -13.90 -9.47 9.22
C LEU A 647 -13.20 -9.98 7.95
N VAL A 648 -11.91 -10.29 8.03
CA VAL A 648 -11.16 -10.90 6.91
C VAL A 648 -11.65 -12.33 6.65
N LYS A 649 -11.92 -13.12 7.70
CA LYS A 649 -12.53 -14.45 7.56
C LYS A 649 -13.90 -14.36 6.90
N GLU A 650 -14.80 -13.52 7.40
CA GLU A 650 -16.12 -13.29 6.80
C GLU A 650 -16.00 -12.83 5.35
N LYS A 651 -15.09 -11.89 5.05
CA LYS A 651 -14.83 -11.46 3.67
C LYS A 651 -14.38 -12.61 2.79
N THR A 652 -13.51 -13.50 3.29
CA THR A 652 -13.04 -14.66 2.53
C THR A 652 -14.12 -15.71 2.33
N GLU A 653 -14.97 -15.94 3.33
CA GLU A 653 -16.14 -16.83 3.25
C GLU A 653 -17.18 -16.28 2.28
N LEU A 654 -17.48 -14.99 2.33
CA LEU A 654 -18.38 -14.32 1.37
C LEU A 654 -17.82 -14.38 -0.06
N ALA A 655 -16.51 -14.20 -0.24
CA ALA A 655 -15.88 -14.35 -1.55
C ALA A 655 -15.99 -15.81 -2.06
N GLN A 656 -15.79 -16.81 -1.20
CA GLN A 656 -16.00 -18.22 -1.56
C GLN A 656 -17.47 -18.53 -1.86
N ASN A 657 -18.40 -17.94 -1.11
CA ASN A 657 -19.84 -18.08 -1.33
C ASN A 657 -20.28 -17.42 -2.63
N LEU A 658 -19.73 -16.26 -2.99
CA LEU A 658 -19.97 -15.63 -4.31
C LEU A 658 -19.43 -16.49 -5.45
N LEU A 659 -18.24 -17.08 -5.27
CA LEU A 659 -17.68 -18.01 -6.26
C LEU A 659 -18.53 -19.29 -6.38
N SER A 660 -19.04 -19.82 -5.27
CA SER A 660 -19.91 -21.01 -5.29
C SER A 660 -21.30 -20.68 -5.86
N GLN A 661 -21.87 -19.51 -5.56
CA GLN A 661 -23.08 -18.99 -6.18
C GLN A 661 -22.89 -18.78 -7.69
N GLY A 662 -21.75 -18.26 -8.13
CA GLY A 662 -21.43 -18.13 -9.55
C GLY A 662 -21.46 -19.49 -10.27
N LYS A 663 -20.89 -20.53 -9.65
CA LYS A 663 -20.95 -21.91 -10.17
C LYS A 663 -22.38 -22.47 -10.17
N LYS A 664 -23.16 -22.24 -9.11
CA LYS A 664 -24.57 -22.65 -9.02
C LYS A 664 -25.44 -21.94 -10.07
N LYS A 665 -25.20 -20.65 -10.31
CA LYS A 665 -25.91 -19.86 -11.32
C LYS A 665 -25.62 -20.38 -12.74
N GLN A 666 -24.36 -20.67 -13.05
CA GLN A 666 -23.98 -21.28 -14.34
C GLN A 666 -24.62 -22.67 -14.53
N HIS A 667 -24.71 -23.47 -13.45
CA HIS A 667 -25.41 -24.75 -13.49
C HIS A 667 -26.91 -24.58 -13.70
N LEU A 668 -27.56 -23.65 -12.98
CA LEU A 668 -28.98 -23.35 -13.13
C LEU A 668 -29.31 -22.79 -14.51
N GLU A 669 -28.45 -21.95 -15.09
CA GLU A 669 -28.59 -21.42 -16.45
C GLU A 669 -28.50 -22.55 -17.48
N GLY A 670 -27.58 -23.51 -17.28
CA GLY A 670 -27.52 -24.73 -18.08
C GLY A 670 -28.76 -25.62 -17.96
N VAL A 671 -29.33 -25.76 -16.76
CA VAL A 671 -30.58 -26.51 -16.54
C VAL A 671 -31.77 -25.77 -17.15
N ALA A 672 -31.86 -24.45 -17.01
CA ALA A 672 -32.91 -23.62 -17.59
C ALA A 672 -32.87 -23.66 -19.13
N ASP A 673 -31.68 -23.67 -19.75
CA ASP A 673 -31.52 -23.86 -21.19
C ASP A 673 -31.98 -25.24 -21.65
N VAL A 674 -31.75 -26.28 -20.86
CA VAL A 674 -32.24 -27.63 -21.14
C VAL A 674 -33.77 -27.70 -21.01
N VAL A 675 -34.35 -27.11 -19.97
CA VAL A 675 -35.80 -27.03 -19.77
C VAL A 675 -36.47 -26.23 -20.88
N ARG A 676 -35.87 -25.11 -21.31
CA ARG A 676 -36.38 -24.30 -22.43
C ARG A 676 -36.39 -25.10 -23.73
N ARG A 677 -35.32 -25.86 -24.03
CA ARG A 677 -35.28 -26.74 -25.22
C ARG A 677 -36.35 -27.82 -25.16
N TYR A 678 -36.53 -28.47 -24.01
CA TYR A 678 -37.60 -29.47 -23.86
C TYR A 678 -39.00 -28.85 -23.93
N GLY A 679 -39.22 -27.62 -23.44
CA GLY A 679 -40.48 -26.90 -23.61
C GLY A 679 -40.76 -26.52 -25.07
N GLU A 680 -39.74 -26.07 -25.81
CA GLU A 680 -39.83 -25.83 -27.25
C GLU A 680 -40.10 -27.12 -28.04
N GLU A 681 -39.56 -28.26 -27.60
CA GLU A 681 -39.89 -29.57 -28.19
C GLU A 681 -41.31 -30.03 -27.82
N ASN A 682 -41.76 -29.81 -26.58
CA ASN A 682 -43.09 -30.20 -26.14
C ASN A 682 -44.18 -29.40 -26.86
N THR A 683 -44.00 -28.09 -27.02
CA THR A 683 -44.91 -27.24 -27.80
C THR A 683 -44.94 -27.62 -29.29
N LYS A 684 -43.80 -28.04 -29.88
CA LYS A 684 -43.78 -28.62 -31.24
C LYS A 684 -44.56 -29.93 -31.30
N LEU A 685 -44.41 -30.80 -30.30
CA LEU A 685 -45.15 -32.06 -30.23
C LEU A 685 -46.65 -31.84 -30.04
N GLU A 686 -47.05 -30.90 -29.18
CA GLU A 686 -48.45 -30.47 -28.99
C GLU A 686 -49.04 -29.95 -30.30
N ALA A 687 -48.33 -29.07 -31.02
CA ALA A 687 -48.77 -28.59 -32.32
C ALA A 687 -48.95 -29.72 -33.36
N VAL A 688 -48.08 -30.75 -33.34
CA VAL A 688 -48.23 -31.93 -34.20
C VAL A 688 -49.46 -32.76 -33.79
N VAL A 689 -49.73 -32.91 -32.50
CA VAL A 689 -50.91 -33.63 -31.99
C VAL A 689 -52.20 -32.88 -32.34
N GLU A 690 -52.22 -31.55 -32.20
CA GLU A 690 -53.37 -30.72 -32.60
C GLU A 690 -53.64 -30.83 -34.09
N GLU A 691 -52.60 -30.80 -34.92
CA GLU A 691 -52.70 -30.98 -36.37
C GLU A 691 -53.24 -32.38 -36.71
N GLN A 692 -52.76 -33.44 -36.05
CA GLN A 692 -53.28 -34.80 -36.22
C GLN A 692 -54.73 -34.94 -35.76
N CYS A 693 -55.11 -34.27 -34.66
CA CYS A 693 -56.49 -34.22 -34.18
C CYS A 693 -57.40 -33.50 -35.18
N ARG A 694 -56.95 -32.40 -35.78
CA ARG A 694 -57.67 -31.68 -36.84
C ARG A 694 -57.87 -32.56 -38.06
N GLN A 695 -56.81 -33.22 -38.54
CA GLN A 695 -56.89 -34.17 -39.65
C GLN A 695 -57.83 -35.34 -39.34
N MET A 696 -57.82 -35.87 -38.11
CA MET A 696 -58.76 -36.90 -37.69
C MET A 696 -60.21 -36.38 -37.68
N GLN A 697 -60.46 -35.13 -37.29
CA GLN A 697 -61.80 -34.53 -37.34
C GLN A 697 -62.26 -34.32 -38.79
N GLU A 698 -61.41 -33.79 -39.66
CA GLU A 698 -61.68 -33.63 -41.10
C GLU A 698 -62.02 -34.98 -41.74
N LEU A 699 -61.24 -36.02 -41.46
CA LEU A 699 -61.53 -37.38 -41.93
C LEU A 699 -62.85 -37.93 -41.35
N LYS A 700 -63.17 -37.65 -40.08
CA LYS A 700 -64.47 -38.04 -39.49
C LYS A 700 -65.64 -37.30 -40.14
N GLU A 701 -65.48 -36.04 -40.48
CA GLU A 701 -66.47 -35.23 -41.19
C GLU A 701 -66.65 -35.71 -42.62
N GLU A 702 -65.55 -36.02 -43.33
CA GLU A 702 -65.59 -36.62 -44.65
C GLU A 702 -66.28 -37.99 -44.63
N ILE A 703 -65.95 -38.86 -43.67
CA ILE A 703 -66.65 -40.14 -43.46
C ILE A 703 -68.13 -39.93 -43.17
N LYS A 704 -68.51 -38.92 -42.38
CA LYS A 704 -69.93 -38.58 -42.15
C LYS A 704 -70.61 -38.11 -43.43
N LEU A 705 -69.95 -37.29 -44.22
CA LEU A 705 -70.45 -36.74 -45.49
C LEU A 705 -70.62 -37.84 -46.55
N LEU A 706 -69.69 -38.79 -46.60
CA LEU A 706 -69.75 -40.00 -47.42
C LEU A 706 -70.86 -40.94 -46.95
N LYS A 707 -71.05 -41.12 -45.62
CA LYS A 707 -72.17 -41.89 -45.07
C LYS A 707 -73.54 -41.31 -45.39
N THR A 708 -73.67 -39.97 -45.46
CA THR A 708 -74.94 -39.30 -45.78
C THR A 708 -75.13 -39.04 -47.27
N LYS A 709 -74.25 -39.57 -48.15
CA LYS A 709 -74.26 -39.34 -49.61
C LYS A 709 -74.43 -37.86 -49.98
N GLY A 710 -73.85 -36.95 -49.19
CA GLY A 710 -73.84 -35.51 -49.47
C GLY A 710 -75.07 -34.70 -49.01
N MET A 711 -75.95 -35.22 -48.14
CA MET A 711 -77.02 -34.40 -47.52
C MET A 711 -76.60 -33.87 -46.13
N VAL A 712 -76.64 -32.55 -45.94
CA VAL A 712 -76.30 -31.86 -44.68
C VAL A 712 -77.50 -31.90 -43.73
N LEU A 713 -77.34 -32.54 -42.56
CA LEU A 713 -78.33 -32.53 -41.48
C LEU A 713 -78.14 -31.29 -40.60
N LYS A 714 -79.22 -30.55 -40.30
CA LYS A 714 -79.22 -29.41 -39.36
C LYS A 714 -78.76 -29.87 -37.96
N ALA A 715 -77.82 -29.13 -37.38
CA ALA A 715 -77.28 -29.39 -36.05
C ALA A 715 -78.38 -29.30 -34.97
N LYS A 716 -78.40 -30.30 -34.09
CA LYS A 716 -79.20 -30.33 -32.87
C LYS A 716 -78.38 -29.63 -31.78
N GLU A 717 -78.97 -28.67 -31.07
CA GLU A 717 -78.33 -28.00 -29.92
C GLU A 717 -77.90 -29.04 -28.88
N ILE A 718 -76.59 -29.07 -28.59
CA ILE A 718 -76.01 -29.83 -27.50
C ILE A 718 -75.64 -28.81 -26.42
N ARG A 719 -76.22 -28.98 -25.22
CA ARG A 719 -75.89 -28.22 -24.02
C ARG A 719 -74.42 -28.45 -23.67
N LYS A 720 -73.66 -27.36 -23.44
CA LYS A 720 -72.33 -27.42 -22.84
C LYS A 720 -72.46 -27.92 -21.39
N GLU A 721 -71.97 -29.12 -21.13
CA GLU A 721 -71.53 -29.49 -19.79
C GLU A 721 -70.18 -28.83 -19.52
N VAL A 722 -70.09 -28.15 -18.38
CA VAL A 722 -68.86 -27.60 -17.81
C VAL A 722 -68.06 -28.79 -17.30
N VAL A 723 -66.91 -29.05 -17.90
CA VAL A 723 -65.89 -29.93 -17.30
C VAL A 723 -64.94 -29.01 -16.55
N GLU A 724 -64.94 -29.14 -15.23
CA GLU A 724 -64.05 -28.47 -14.30
C GLU A 724 -62.60 -28.89 -14.58
N GLU A 725 -61.75 -27.92 -14.92
CA GLU A 725 -60.30 -28.07 -14.90
C GLU A 725 -59.83 -28.01 -13.44
N GLU A 726 -59.74 -29.16 -12.77
CA GLU A 726 -59.12 -29.27 -11.44
C GLU A 726 -57.61 -29.57 -11.47
N GLU A 727 -56.98 -29.71 -12.64
CA GLU A 727 -55.55 -30.08 -12.72
C GLU A 727 -54.57 -28.89 -12.76
N THR A 728 -55.03 -27.65 -12.91
CA THR A 728 -54.16 -26.46 -12.92
C THR A 728 -53.92 -25.84 -11.54
N ARG A 729 -54.74 -26.16 -10.53
CA ARG A 729 -54.59 -25.60 -9.16
C ARG A 729 -53.55 -26.28 -8.29
N MET A 730 -53.13 -27.50 -8.62
CA MET A 730 -52.18 -28.26 -7.80
C MET A 730 -50.71 -27.87 -8.07
N TRP A 731 -50.41 -27.29 -9.24
CA TRP A 731 -49.06 -26.86 -9.61
C TRP A 731 -48.71 -25.42 -9.17
N GLU A 732 -49.70 -24.54 -9.02
CA GLU A 732 -49.49 -23.20 -8.45
C GLU A 732 -49.30 -23.20 -6.93
N GLN A 733 -49.81 -24.22 -6.21
CA GLN A 733 -49.60 -24.34 -4.77
C GLN A 733 -48.23 -24.92 -4.38
N LEU A 734 -47.51 -25.60 -5.27
CA LEU A 734 -46.20 -26.20 -4.96
C LEU A 734 -45.00 -25.29 -5.26
N LEU A 735 -45.20 -24.19 -6.01
CA LEU A 735 -44.14 -23.24 -6.39
C LEU A 735 -44.19 -21.92 -5.59
N GLY A 736 -45.18 -21.76 -4.71
CA GLY A 736 -45.38 -20.57 -3.87
C GLY A 736 -44.81 -20.64 -2.45
N GLU A 737 -44.33 -21.80 -1.99
CA GLU A 737 -43.86 -21.99 -0.59
C GLU A 737 -42.32 -21.90 -0.40
N GLU A 738 -41.51 -21.69 -1.45
CA GLU A 738 -40.04 -21.62 -1.32
C GLU A 738 -39.44 -20.19 -1.43
N VAL A 739 -40.24 -19.12 -1.46
CA VAL A 739 -39.72 -17.74 -1.67
C VAL A 739 -40.03 -16.74 -0.53
N GLU A 740 -40.70 -17.15 0.55
CA GLU A 740 -41.01 -16.26 1.70
C GLU A 740 -40.29 -16.58 3.02
N GLU A 741 -39.08 -17.17 2.98
CA GLU A 741 -38.19 -17.24 4.16
C GLU A 741 -36.78 -16.68 3.87
N GLU A 742 -36.67 -15.44 3.37
CA GLU A 742 -35.36 -14.76 3.39
C GLU A 742 -35.43 -13.22 3.49
N GLU A 743 -36.43 -12.67 4.18
CA GLU A 743 -36.43 -11.25 4.58
C GLU A 743 -36.74 -11.08 6.06
N GLN A 744 -35.76 -11.34 6.93
CA GLN A 744 -35.73 -10.81 8.29
C GLN A 744 -34.32 -10.94 8.94
N ARG A 745 -33.34 -10.18 8.43
CA ARG A 745 -32.11 -9.91 9.20
C ARG A 745 -32.26 -8.60 9.99
N LYS A 746 -32.48 -8.76 11.30
CA LYS A 746 -32.43 -7.68 12.30
C LYS A 746 -31.04 -7.00 12.32
N PRO A 747 -30.95 -5.71 12.68
CA PRO A 747 -29.66 -5.05 12.88
C PRO A 747 -28.94 -5.64 14.10
N PHE A 748 -27.67 -6.01 13.91
CA PHE A 748 -26.76 -6.44 14.98
C PHE A 748 -26.52 -5.27 15.95
N SER A 749 -27.02 -5.38 17.18
CA SER A 749 -26.57 -4.59 18.33
C SER A 749 -25.45 -5.36 19.04
N THR A 750 -24.22 -4.89 18.95
CA THR A 750 -23.11 -5.38 19.79
C THR A 750 -23.16 -4.70 21.16
N GLU A 751 -23.88 -5.30 22.11
CA GLU A 751 -23.63 -5.07 23.53
C GLU A 751 -22.45 -5.93 23.97
N ILE A 752 -21.36 -5.26 24.35
CA ILE A 752 -20.19 -5.90 24.96
C ILE A 752 -20.51 -6.14 26.43
N ILE A 753 -20.75 -7.40 26.80
CA ILE A 753 -20.81 -7.82 28.20
C ILE A 753 -19.37 -7.99 28.70
N ILE A 754 -18.96 -7.12 29.62
CA ILE A 754 -17.70 -7.22 30.35
C ILE A 754 -17.89 -8.26 31.47
N PRO A 755 -17.16 -9.39 31.48
CA PRO A 755 -17.08 -10.24 32.66
C PRO A 755 -16.10 -9.60 33.65
N THR A 756 -16.62 -9.10 34.76
CA THR A 756 -15.83 -8.86 35.97
C THR A 756 -15.38 -10.18 36.57
N THR A 757 -14.08 -10.43 36.54
CA THR A 757 -13.30 -11.13 37.58
C THR A 757 -11.85 -10.70 37.47
#